data_AF-A0A671UZ65-F1
#
_entry.id   AF-A0A671UZ65-F1
#
_cell.length_a   1.000
_cell.length_b   1.000
_cell.length_c   1.000
_cell.angle_alpha   90.00
_cell.angle_beta   90.00
_cell.angle_gamma   90.00
#
_symmetry.space_group_name_H-M   'P 1'
#
loop_
_entity.id
_entity.type
_entity.pdbx_description
1 polymer ?
#
loop_
_entity_poly.entity_id
_entity_poly.type
_entity_poly.pdbx_seq_one_letter_code
_entity_poly.pdbx_strand_id
1 'polypeptide(L)'
;MADQSRQIKLAAAKKKLKEFQQKSSPASVGGERGGGGGGGGGAGAKKKRKVKGVNQHDAHSTDRNSPINDYPDTNGNESLTEENRPLSSTESLRQLSQQLNGLVSESSATYVNGDSASPGNERELESQNQELAAALESSNLTNSQLNTKLDQLAQQSQGLSDQLQKERKEFEQRFSKEQGAMREQLQVHIQTIGILVSEKSELQTALQYTQQAARQKTAETEELNNRLQASKQRVSELERTLSTVSSQQKQFEKHNKELEKERDNLRLEMFRLNNVSEESKQQNSEMSEQLKLRTQENSAMRLELEDLRKRLEIADLMLQQCSNQSDPTSANQQVQLLLEEKQQLEAHVHQMMESIAQLQTERDCYAVQIQEEGRVWKDKTEQLLTQVSLVAEERDRNINRVQELEASITELKNAAALLSQEREAQDNAEPQSSGPSESELALQEALNTLQQEKDALTAQYQAQLRDNEQLSRMCAEQETRLGEMERQVESHVQEEEDRRRMLEDVQSDKATISRALTQNRTLKDQLAELQNGFVKLTNENMELTTAIQSEQHVKKELARRMGELQEELHNMKEQLELKSTETQGLIEQRDQILAHLQQYSAGYQTLASEREQLHHQYLQQIQLMDRLQHDESQGRVQLEISHNQLKQAQEHLELLARDNEQLKAEVKELLNSSALASTSRDQGDGVESQSLQESPKKSTSIVIPDDFESQKEMEEFIRGALAQLEAERDEVRRQLEEEHRLHMAARHQTALALSLEHQHYSHQPAHEQHHDHDHSQDHHSHCEHSHDNSGGVPVEVHQALQAAMEKLQQRFTSLMQEKADLKERVEELEHRCIQLSGETDTIGEYIALYQSQRAIMKQKHHEKEQYISMLAQDKEEMKAKLAELQDLVMRLVAERNEWYSRYTGAVAGTGQVNPDLLPVGEDHAHPVHQAHAHTELNAGRAEAMEVIPLSEPTTGPEAPSSQTLPTGSAQTDSMSRGPKEDGTAQQIMQLLQEIQNPQALRSPPFLGENPCIPFFYRPDEQDEVKILVV
;
A
#
# COMPACT_ATOMS: atom_id res chain seq x y z
N MET A 1 -24.91 -25.17 -35.78
CA MET A 1 -23.50 -24.74 -35.61
C MET A 1 -23.11 -24.58 -34.14
N ALA A 2 -23.38 -23.45 -33.47
CA ALA A 2 -22.88 -23.17 -32.12
C ALA A 2 -23.22 -24.26 -31.07
N ASP A 3 -24.50 -24.63 -30.95
CA ASP A 3 -24.92 -25.65 -29.95
C ASP A 3 -24.41 -27.06 -30.24
N GLN A 4 -24.18 -27.43 -31.50
CA GLN A 4 -23.49 -28.68 -31.83
C GLN A 4 -22.03 -28.63 -31.36
N SER A 5 -21.33 -27.50 -31.54
CA SER A 5 -19.98 -27.32 -30.98
C SER A 5 -20.00 -27.42 -29.45
N ARG A 6 -21.01 -26.84 -28.79
CA ARG A 6 -21.21 -26.91 -27.33
C ARG A 6 -21.50 -28.34 -26.85
N GLN A 7 -22.37 -29.08 -27.54
CA GLN A 7 -22.68 -30.48 -27.24
C GLN A 7 -21.48 -31.41 -27.48
N ILE A 8 -20.73 -31.23 -28.57
CA ILE A 8 -19.51 -32.01 -28.86
C ILE A 8 -18.44 -31.74 -27.80
N LYS A 9 -18.24 -30.48 -27.39
CA LYS A 9 -17.33 -30.12 -26.29
C LYS A 9 -17.79 -30.73 -24.95
N LEU A 10 -19.09 -30.72 -24.65
CA LEU A 10 -19.66 -31.38 -23.46
C LEU A 10 -19.51 -32.91 -23.50
N ALA A 11 -19.68 -33.55 -24.66
CA ALA A 11 -19.47 -34.98 -24.83
C ALA A 11 -17.99 -35.36 -24.66
N ALA A 12 -17.07 -34.57 -25.23
CA ALA A 12 -15.63 -34.73 -25.05
C ALA A 12 -15.20 -34.53 -23.59
N ALA A 13 -15.76 -33.53 -22.90
CA ALA A 13 -15.52 -33.31 -21.47
C ALA A 13 -16.04 -34.48 -20.61
N LYS A 14 -17.26 -34.97 -20.87
CA LYS A 14 -17.81 -36.15 -20.19
C LYS A 14 -17.01 -37.43 -20.48
N LYS A 15 -16.47 -37.60 -21.70
CA LYS A 15 -15.56 -38.71 -22.03
C LYS A 15 -14.24 -38.61 -21.24
N LYS A 16 -13.58 -37.45 -21.24
CA LYS A 16 -12.36 -37.22 -20.45
C LYS A 16 -12.58 -37.41 -18.95
N LEU A 17 -13.72 -36.97 -18.40
CA LEU A 17 -14.08 -37.19 -17.00
C LEU A 17 -14.23 -38.68 -16.69
N LYS A 18 -14.84 -39.46 -17.58
CA LYS A 18 -15.00 -40.92 -17.42
C LYS A 18 -13.66 -41.66 -17.55
N GLU A 19 -12.78 -41.24 -18.45
CA GLU A 19 -11.40 -41.75 -18.57
C GLU A 19 -10.54 -41.40 -17.34
N PHE A 20 -10.75 -40.23 -16.74
CA PHE A 20 -10.08 -39.82 -15.50
C PHE A 20 -10.56 -40.66 -14.31
N GLN A 21 -11.88 -40.87 -14.18
CA GLN A 21 -12.47 -41.73 -13.15
C GLN A 21 -12.09 -43.21 -13.30
N GLN A 22 -11.87 -43.71 -14.52
CA GLN A 22 -11.34 -45.07 -14.73
C GLN A 22 -9.84 -45.19 -14.43
N LYS A 23 -9.10 -44.08 -14.34
CA LYS A 23 -7.67 -44.07 -13.98
C LYS A 23 -7.38 -43.85 -12.49
N SER A 24 -8.41 -43.60 -11.66
CA SER A 24 -8.24 -43.19 -10.26
C SER A 24 -8.71 -44.21 -9.20
N SER A 25 -8.92 -45.47 -9.59
CA SER A 25 -9.08 -46.59 -8.64
C SER A 25 -7.76 -47.36 -8.48
N PRO A 26 -7.16 -47.43 -7.28
CA PRO A 26 -5.88 -48.12 -7.08
C PRO A 26 -6.04 -49.65 -7.09
N ALA A 27 -5.20 -50.33 -7.87
CA ALA A 27 -5.11 -51.79 -7.85
C ALA A 27 -4.30 -52.25 -6.63
N SER A 28 -4.88 -53.13 -5.81
CA SER A 28 -4.17 -53.76 -4.69
C SER A 28 -3.19 -54.83 -5.19
N VAL A 29 -1.95 -54.79 -4.69
CA VAL A 29 -0.93 -55.82 -4.91
C VAL A 29 -0.14 -56.03 -3.61
N GLY A 30 -0.10 -57.25 -3.08
CA GLY A 30 0.77 -57.59 -1.96
C GLY A 30 0.38 -58.86 -1.18
N GLY A 31 1.15 -59.93 -1.37
CA GLY A 31 1.18 -61.09 -0.45
C GLY A 31 0.50 -62.36 -0.95
N GLU A 32 1.10 -63.51 -0.60
CA GLU A 32 0.67 -64.85 -1.03
C GLU A 32 -0.04 -65.66 0.08
N ARG A 33 -0.54 -66.83 -0.35
CA ARG A 33 -1.12 -67.96 0.40
C ARG A 33 -0.49 -68.21 1.79
N GLY A 34 -1.31 -68.55 2.80
CA GLY A 34 -0.83 -68.88 4.17
C GLY A 34 -1.62 -69.93 4.97
N GLY A 35 -2.96 -69.85 5.03
CA GLY A 35 -3.84 -70.90 5.60
C GLY A 35 -3.90 -71.06 7.14
N GLY A 36 -4.93 -71.78 7.62
CA GLY A 36 -4.96 -72.42 8.96
C GLY A 36 -5.66 -71.66 10.11
N GLY A 37 -6.97 -71.86 10.25
CA GLY A 37 -7.81 -71.11 11.21
C GLY A 37 -7.94 -71.60 12.66
N GLY A 38 -8.78 -70.87 13.40
CA GLY A 38 -9.52 -71.36 14.58
C GLY A 38 -9.02 -70.92 15.96
N GLY A 39 -9.97 -70.72 16.90
CA GLY A 39 -9.71 -70.85 18.34
C GLY A 39 -9.92 -69.58 19.17
N GLY A 40 -11.04 -69.48 19.88
CA GLY A 40 -11.41 -68.27 20.62
C GLY A 40 -10.72 -68.04 21.98
N GLY A 41 -10.78 -66.78 22.39
CA GLY A 41 -11.08 -66.38 23.77
C GLY A 41 -9.95 -66.36 24.81
N GLY A 42 -10.33 -65.99 26.03
CA GLY A 42 -9.52 -66.19 27.25
C GLY A 42 -8.71 -64.97 27.71
N ALA A 43 -9.12 -64.38 28.83
CA ALA A 43 -8.37 -63.31 29.47
C ALA A 43 -7.21 -63.83 30.34
N GLY A 44 -6.06 -63.16 30.25
CA GLY A 44 -5.35 -62.68 31.45
C GLY A 44 -4.29 -63.56 32.14
N ALA A 45 -3.30 -62.82 32.67
CA ALA A 45 -2.55 -63.07 33.90
C ALA A 45 -1.23 -63.89 33.91
N LYS A 46 -0.18 -63.17 34.36
CA LYS A 46 0.86 -63.58 35.34
C LYS A 46 2.04 -64.48 34.90
N LYS A 47 3.17 -63.75 34.76
CA LYS A 47 4.47 -63.96 35.46
C LYS A 47 5.48 -65.02 34.96
N LYS A 48 6.75 -64.59 35.08
CA LYS A 48 8.00 -65.33 35.32
C LYS A 48 8.78 -65.94 34.14
N ARG A 49 10.00 -65.39 34.00
CA ARG A 49 11.32 -66.06 34.02
C ARG A 49 11.99 -66.50 32.71
N LYS A 50 13.14 -65.83 32.49
CA LYS A 50 14.50 -66.42 32.44
C LYS A 50 14.97 -66.99 31.09
N VAL A 51 15.70 -66.14 30.37
CA VAL A 51 16.61 -66.52 29.29
C VAL A 51 17.74 -67.41 29.82
N LYS A 52 18.03 -68.49 29.09
CA LYS A 52 19.25 -69.31 29.07
C LYS A 52 19.16 -70.15 27.76
N GLY A 53 20.19 -70.35 26.94
CA GLY A 53 21.60 -69.95 27.03
C GLY A 53 22.50 -71.16 26.72
N VAL A 54 23.18 -71.14 25.56
CA VAL A 54 24.15 -72.12 25.03
C VAL A 54 25.14 -71.28 24.21
N ASN A 55 26.41 -71.10 24.61
CA ASN A 55 27.60 -71.97 24.46
C ASN A 55 27.99 -72.17 22.98
N GLN A 56 29.26 -72.25 22.56
CA GLN A 56 30.58 -72.54 23.20
C GLN A 56 31.65 -71.52 22.69
N HIS A 57 32.89 -71.32 23.18
CA HIS A 57 33.73 -71.75 24.34
C HIS A 57 34.70 -70.55 24.62
N ASP A 58 35.11 -70.21 25.85
CA ASP A 58 36.19 -70.77 26.70
C ASP A 58 37.61 -70.75 26.09
N ALA A 59 38.66 -70.18 26.72
CA ALA A 59 38.79 -69.37 27.95
C ALA A 59 40.12 -68.53 27.83
N HIS A 60 40.77 -67.87 28.80
CA HIS A 60 40.75 -67.66 30.27
C HIS A 60 41.53 -66.30 30.51
N SER A 61 41.61 -65.59 31.64
CA SER A 61 41.09 -65.73 33.02
C SER A 61 41.05 -64.35 33.71
N THR A 62 40.04 -64.10 34.59
CA THR A 62 40.06 -63.31 35.87
C THR A 62 40.97 -62.07 36.05
N ASP A 63 40.62 -60.95 36.72
CA ASP A 63 39.43 -60.29 37.34
C ASP A 63 39.97 -58.91 37.89
N ARG A 64 39.35 -57.95 38.61
CA ARG A 64 38.02 -57.65 39.18
C ARG A 64 37.89 -56.12 39.41
N ASN A 65 36.67 -55.59 39.60
CA ASN A 65 36.41 -54.20 40.02
C ASN A 65 36.71 -53.89 41.51
N SER A 66 36.72 -52.59 41.85
CA SER A 66 36.85 -52.03 43.21
C SER A 66 35.76 -52.46 44.21
N PRO A 67 36.06 -52.50 45.53
CA PRO A 67 35.09 -52.67 46.62
C PRO A 67 34.73 -51.35 47.35
N ILE A 68 33.87 -51.46 48.37
CA ILE A 68 33.47 -50.42 49.34
C ILE A 68 33.93 -50.85 50.75
N ASN A 69 34.24 -49.87 51.62
CA ASN A 69 34.42 -49.86 53.08
C ASN A 69 34.80 -51.15 53.85
N ASP A 70 35.80 -51.05 54.73
CA ASP A 70 35.55 -50.77 56.17
C ASP A 70 36.84 -50.29 56.89
N TYR A 71 36.68 -49.64 58.05
CA TYR A 71 37.71 -49.21 59.03
C TYR A 71 37.56 -50.07 60.32
N PRO A 72 38.48 -50.12 61.32
CA PRO A 72 39.50 -49.10 61.66
C PRO A 72 40.91 -49.61 62.09
N ASP A 73 41.76 -48.66 62.49
CA ASP A 73 42.90 -48.71 63.44
C ASP A 73 43.91 -49.88 63.46
N THR A 74 45.21 -49.56 63.27
CA THR A 74 46.20 -49.50 64.39
C THR A 74 47.57 -48.91 64.00
N ASN A 75 48.37 -48.53 65.00
CA ASN A 75 49.67 -47.83 64.90
C ASN A 75 50.85 -48.69 64.40
N GLY A 76 51.89 -48.02 63.86
CA GLY A 76 53.27 -48.54 63.67
C GLY A 76 53.98 -47.82 62.51
N ASN A 77 54.90 -46.86 62.72
CA ASN A 77 56.34 -47.02 63.02
C ASN A 77 57.11 -47.88 61.98
N GLU A 78 58.28 -47.53 61.43
CA GLU A 78 59.23 -46.45 61.77
C GLU A 78 60.29 -46.22 60.65
N SER A 79 60.91 -45.03 60.60
CA SER A 79 62.30 -44.77 60.14
C SER A 79 62.71 -44.86 58.64
N LEU A 80 63.97 -44.42 58.42
CA LEU A 80 64.86 -44.51 57.24
C LEU A 80 64.51 -43.62 56.02
N THR A 81 64.96 -42.37 55.87
CA THR A 81 66.33 -41.76 55.85
C THR A 81 67.15 -41.95 54.56
N GLU A 82 67.39 -40.82 53.90
CA GLU A 82 68.67 -40.35 53.33
C GLU A 82 69.59 -41.29 52.52
N GLU A 83 69.89 -40.88 51.28
CA GLU A 83 71.25 -41.00 50.73
C GLU A 83 71.48 -39.95 49.60
N ASN A 84 72.75 -39.64 49.28
CA ASN A 84 73.20 -38.73 48.21
C ASN A 84 73.10 -37.19 48.42
N ARG A 85 73.63 -36.71 49.55
CA ARG A 85 74.49 -35.50 49.56
C ARG A 85 75.80 -35.79 50.31
N PRO A 86 76.90 -35.05 50.08
CA PRO A 86 78.23 -35.51 50.44
C PRO A 86 78.52 -35.40 51.94
N LEU A 87 78.55 -36.55 52.61
CA LEU A 87 79.47 -36.80 53.70
C LEU A 87 80.89 -36.90 53.11
N SER A 88 81.98 -36.57 53.81
CA SER A 88 82.18 -35.70 54.96
C SER A 88 83.71 -35.58 55.10
N SER A 89 84.28 -34.39 55.34
CA SER A 89 85.74 -34.18 55.41
C SER A 89 86.41 -34.79 56.66
N THR A 90 85.78 -35.78 57.29
CA THR A 90 86.14 -36.37 58.58
C THR A 90 86.96 -37.64 58.47
N GLU A 91 86.90 -38.39 57.36
CA GLU A 91 87.75 -39.59 57.20
C GLU A 91 89.21 -39.22 56.88
N SER A 92 89.44 -38.20 56.05
CA SER A 92 90.77 -37.62 55.85
C SER A 92 91.33 -37.03 57.15
N LEU A 93 90.50 -36.36 57.96
CA LEU A 93 90.87 -35.90 59.30
C LEU A 93 91.19 -37.06 60.26
N ARG A 94 90.50 -38.20 60.15
CA ARG A 94 90.79 -39.40 60.95
C ARG A 94 92.10 -40.06 60.52
N GLN A 95 92.40 -40.09 59.23
CA GLN A 95 93.65 -40.62 58.68
C GLN A 95 94.84 -39.71 59.04
N LEU A 96 94.68 -38.39 58.94
CA LEU A 96 95.65 -37.40 59.44
C LEU A 96 95.84 -37.51 60.96
N SER A 97 94.77 -37.73 61.74
CA SER A 97 94.84 -37.94 63.20
C SER A 97 95.63 -39.20 63.56
N GLN A 98 95.47 -40.30 62.80
CA GLN A 98 96.26 -41.51 63.00
C GLN A 98 97.73 -41.34 62.60
N GLN A 99 98.03 -40.58 61.54
CA GLN A 99 99.40 -40.29 61.13
C GLN A 99 100.11 -39.29 62.07
N LEU A 100 99.40 -38.30 62.62
CA LEU A 100 99.94 -37.37 63.62
C LEU A 100 100.32 -38.07 64.94
N ASN A 101 99.54 -39.06 65.40
CA ASN A 101 99.92 -39.90 66.54
C ASN A 101 101.16 -40.77 66.25
N GLY A 102 101.48 -41.05 64.99
CA GLY A 102 102.65 -41.83 64.59
C GLY A 102 104.00 -41.12 64.77
N LEU A 103 104.01 -39.78 64.88
CA LEU A 103 105.24 -38.96 64.92
C LEU A 103 105.65 -38.50 66.33
N VAL A 104 104.96 -38.95 67.38
CA VAL A 104 105.19 -38.49 68.77
C VAL A 104 106.07 -39.47 69.58
N SER A 105 106.35 -40.67 69.07
CA SER A 105 107.03 -41.73 69.85
C SER A 105 108.54 -41.87 69.60
N GLU A 106 109.06 -41.45 68.44
CA GLU A 106 110.48 -41.59 68.08
C GLU A 106 110.94 -40.37 67.25
N SER A 107 112.05 -39.68 67.56
CA SER A 107 112.84 -39.67 68.80
C SER A 107 113.40 -38.26 69.04
N SER A 108 113.30 -37.74 70.27
CA SER A 108 114.14 -36.59 70.68
C SER A 108 115.58 -37.06 70.82
N ALA A 109 116.52 -36.41 70.13
CA ALA A 109 117.89 -36.88 70.03
C ALA A 109 118.60 -36.98 71.40
N THR A 110 119.26 -38.12 71.65
CA THR A 110 120.23 -38.23 72.74
C THR A 110 121.50 -37.48 72.35
N TYR A 111 121.53 -36.18 72.65
CA TYR A 111 122.74 -35.38 72.59
C TYR A 111 123.80 -35.96 73.53
N VAL A 112 125.00 -36.20 73.00
CA VAL A 112 126.25 -36.17 73.76
C VAL A 112 127.20 -35.24 73.03
N ASN A 113 127.80 -34.30 73.76
CA ASN A 113 128.66 -33.25 73.25
C ASN A 113 129.95 -33.21 74.08
N GLY A 114 131.10 -33.16 73.42
CA GLY A 114 132.43 -33.33 74.05
C GLY A 114 132.78 -34.80 74.36
N ASP A 115 134.05 -35.17 74.55
CA ASP A 115 135.28 -34.34 74.45
C ASP A 115 136.54 -35.22 74.22
N SER A 116 137.63 -34.60 73.77
CA SER A 116 139.03 -35.07 73.80
C SER A 116 139.50 -36.29 72.96
N ALA A 117 140.24 -35.95 71.90
CA ALA A 117 141.56 -36.49 71.53
C ALA A 117 141.77 -37.97 71.09
N SER A 118 141.85 -38.18 69.77
CA SER A 118 143.09 -38.67 69.11
C SER A 118 143.06 -38.34 67.60
N PRO A 119 144.21 -38.18 66.89
CA PRO A 119 144.20 -37.61 65.55
C PRO A 119 144.02 -38.65 64.41
N GLY A 120 142.98 -38.45 63.59
CA GLY A 120 142.83 -39.06 62.27
C GLY A 120 141.50 -39.79 62.04
N ASN A 121 140.67 -39.29 61.10
CA ASN A 121 139.76 -40.02 60.18
C ASN A 121 138.77 -39.05 59.51
N GLU A 122 139.24 -38.25 58.55
CA GLU A 122 138.43 -37.25 57.85
C GLU A 122 137.45 -37.87 56.82
N ARG A 123 137.78 -39.06 56.28
CA ARG A 123 137.06 -39.70 55.16
C ARG A 123 135.70 -40.32 55.49
N GLU A 124 135.47 -40.80 56.71
CA GLU A 124 134.22 -41.53 57.02
C GLU A 124 133.02 -40.59 57.07
N LEU A 125 133.18 -39.42 57.70
CA LEU A 125 132.17 -38.35 57.72
C LEU A 125 131.87 -37.79 56.32
N GLU A 126 132.87 -37.71 55.46
CA GLU A 126 132.71 -37.27 54.07
C GLU A 126 131.86 -38.27 53.27
N SER A 127 132.12 -39.57 53.43
CA SER A 127 131.36 -40.64 52.76
C SER A 127 129.89 -40.71 53.18
N GLN A 128 129.59 -40.59 54.48
CA GLN A 128 128.21 -40.64 54.98
C GLN A 128 127.39 -39.41 54.55
N ASN A 129 128.00 -38.22 54.52
CA ASN A 129 127.35 -37.03 53.98
C ASN A 129 127.07 -37.17 52.48
N GLN A 130 127.99 -37.77 51.72
CA GLN A 130 127.84 -37.97 50.28
C GLN A 130 126.73 -38.99 49.94
N GLU A 131 126.60 -40.07 50.71
CA GLU A 131 125.50 -41.05 50.57
C GLU A 131 124.15 -40.46 50.98
N LEU A 132 124.09 -39.71 52.09
CA LEU A 132 122.88 -38.97 52.48
C LEU A 132 122.46 -37.93 51.44
N ALA A 133 123.42 -37.20 50.85
CA ALA A 133 123.14 -36.24 49.78
C ALA A 133 122.59 -36.93 48.52
N ALA A 134 123.18 -38.06 48.10
CA ALA A 134 122.71 -38.81 46.95
C ALA A 134 121.30 -39.43 47.18
N ALA A 135 121.02 -39.93 48.39
CA ALA A 135 119.69 -40.42 48.76
C ALA A 135 118.64 -39.28 48.79
N LEU A 136 119.02 -38.12 49.32
CA LEU A 136 118.18 -36.92 49.32
C LEU A 136 117.90 -36.41 47.90
N GLU A 137 118.92 -36.35 47.04
CA GLU A 137 118.79 -35.91 45.64
C GLU A 137 117.94 -36.90 44.81
N SER A 138 118.12 -38.21 45.03
CA SER A 138 117.27 -39.25 44.45
C SER A 138 115.81 -39.11 44.91
N SER A 139 115.57 -38.91 46.21
CA SER A 139 114.24 -38.69 46.77
C SER A 139 113.60 -37.39 46.26
N ASN A 140 114.39 -36.33 46.06
CA ASN A 140 113.92 -35.07 45.47
C ASN A 140 113.54 -35.25 44.00
N LEU A 141 114.31 -36.03 43.23
CA LEU A 141 113.98 -36.35 41.84
C LEU A 141 112.70 -37.20 41.75
N THR A 142 112.52 -38.21 42.61
CA THR A 142 111.27 -38.99 42.63
C THR A 142 110.08 -38.15 43.09
N ASN A 143 110.24 -37.27 44.08
CA ASN A 143 109.18 -36.35 44.50
C ASN A 143 108.83 -35.35 43.40
N SER A 144 109.80 -34.85 42.63
CA SER A 144 109.56 -34.00 41.45
C SER A 144 108.80 -34.74 40.34
N GLN A 145 109.14 -36.01 40.07
CA GLN A 145 108.43 -36.86 39.12
C GLN A 145 107.03 -37.29 39.58
N LEU A 146 106.80 -37.39 40.90
CA LEU A 146 105.48 -37.66 41.47
C LEU A 146 104.61 -36.41 41.50
N ASN A 147 105.16 -35.26 41.88
CA ASN A 147 104.46 -33.97 41.82
C ASN A 147 104.03 -33.63 40.39
N THR A 148 104.93 -33.71 39.41
CA THR A 148 104.55 -33.44 38.00
C THR A 148 103.51 -34.41 37.45
N LYS A 149 103.44 -35.65 37.94
CA LYS A 149 102.34 -36.59 37.63
C LYS A 149 101.05 -36.25 38.37
N LEU A 150 101.13 -35.82 39.63
CA LEU A 150 99.99 -35.30 40.39
C LEU A 150 99.40 -34.05 39.73
N ASP A 151 100.24 -33.11 39.29
CA ASP A 151 99.82 -31.90 38.58
C ASP A 151 99.13 -32.25 37.24
N GLN A 152 99.68 -33.21 36.48
CA GLN A 152 99.06 -33.69 35.24
C GLN A 152 97.71 -34.39 35.49
N LEU A 153 97.62 -35.25 36.51
CA LEU A 153 96.38 -35.91 36.88
C LEU A 153 95.35 -34.93 37.46
N ALA A 154 95.78 -33.90 38.20
CA ALA A 154 94.93 -32.83 38.70
C ALA A 154 94.39 -31.98 37.55
N GLN A 155 95.23 -31.61 36.57
CA GLN A 155 94.80 -30.88 35.37
C GLN A 155 93.84 -31.72 34.50
N GLN A 156 94.07 -33.03 34.35
CA GLN A 156 93.14 -33.93 33.66
C GLN A 156 91.83 -34.09 34.42
N SER A 157 91.87 -34.26 35.74
CA SER A 157 90.68 -34.33 36.59
C SER A 157 89.87 -33.03 36.56
N GLN A 158 90.55 -31.87 36.54
CA GLN A 158 89.92 -30.57 36.42
C GLN A 158 89.28 -30.40 35.04
N GLY A 159 89.99 -30.71 33.95
CA GLY A 159 89.44 -30.63 32.58
C GLY A 159 88.24 -31.55 32.35
N LEU A 160 88.28 -32.77 32.88
CA LEU A 160 87.14 -33.69 32.85
C LEU A 160 85.97 -33.19 33.72
N SER A 161 86.25 -32.62 34.90
CA SER A 161 85.24 -31.98 35.75
C SER A 161 84.57 -30.79 35.06
N ASP A 162 85.35 -29.92 34.42
CA ASP A 162 84.85 -28.74 33.72
C ASP A 162 84.04 -29.11 32.48
N GLN A 163 84.47 -30.13 31.72
CA GLN A 163 83.69 -30.66 30.61
C GLN A 163 82.39 -31.32 31.09
N LEU A 164 82.42 -32.14 32.15
CA LEU A 164 81.22 -32.75 32.72
C LEU A 164 80.27 -31.70 33.32
N GLN A 165 80.79 -30.61 33.90
CA GLN A 165 79.97 -29.49 34.37
C GLN A 165 79.37 -28.70 33.20
N LYS A 166 80.11 -28.53 32.09
CA LYS A 166 79.62 -27.91 30.86
C LYS A 166 78.51 -28.75 30.22
N GLU A 167 78.72 -30.04 30.05
CA GLU A 167 77.73 -30.97 29.47
C GLU A 167 76.46 -31.04 30.33
N ARG A 168 76.58 -31.04 31.67
CA ARG A 168 75.43 -30.87 32.57
C ARG A 168 74.69 -29.56 32.34
N LYS A 169 75.39 -28.41 32.27
CA LYS A 169 74.77 -27.10 32.01
C LYS A 169 74.08 -27.05 30.63
N GLU A 170 74.67 -27.66 29.60
CA GLU A 170 74.04 -27.75 28.27
C GLU A 170 72.82 -28.67 28.27
N PHE A 171 72.87 -29.80 28.97
CA PHE A 171 71.71 -30.70 29.13
C PHE A 171 70.58 -30.02 29.90
N GLU A 172 70.88 -29.40 31.04
CA GLU A 172 69.94 -28.62 31.87
C GLU A 172 69.26 -27.52 31.03
N GLN A 173 70.03 -26.81 30.19
CA GLN A 173 69.48 -25.77 29.31
C GLN A 173 68.61 -26.34 28.18
N ARG A 174 68.99 -27.48 27.58
CA ARG A 174 68.18 -28.16 26.54
C ARG A 174 66.87 -28.67 27.13
N PHE A 175 66.93 -29.37 28.26
CA PHE A 175 65.77 -29.86 29.00
C PHE A 175 64.85 -28.71 29.44
N SER A 176 65.40 -27.60 29.94
CA SER A 176 64.61 -26.41 30.29
C SER A 176 63.87 -25.79 29.10
N LYS A 177 64.51 -25.76 27.92
CA LYS A 177 63.89 -25.26 26.67
C LYS A 177 62.80 -26.20 26.16
N GLU A 178 63.05 -27.51 26.16
CA GLU A 178 62.09 -28.53 25.74
C GLU A 178 60.88 -28.59 26.70
N GLN A 179 61.12 -28.54 28.01
CA GLN A 179 60.08 -28.41 29.03
C GLN A 179 59.29 -27.09 28.91
N GLY A 180 59.93 -26.01 28.45
CA GLY A 180 59.27 -24.75 28.08
C GLY A 180 58.31 -24.94 26.90
N ALA A 181 58.80 -25.44 25.77
CA ALA A 181 58.01 -25.69 24.57
C ALA A 181 56.83 -26.66 24.82
N MET A 182 57.03 -27.71 25.64
CA MET A 182 55.95 -28.62 26.04
C MET A 182 54.89 -27.96 26.93
N ARG A 183 55.26 -27.00 27.80
CA ARG A 183 54.29 -26.18 28.54
C ARG A 183 53.52 -25.24 27.62
N GLU A 184 54.20 -24.59 26.68
CA GLU A 184 53.57 -23.71 25.68
C GLU A 184 52.58 -24.48 24.81
N GLN A 185 52.96 -25.66 24.30
CA GLN A 185 52.06 -26.53 23.53
C GLN A 185 50.85 -26.99 24.36
N LEU A 186 51.06 -27.37 25.63
CA LEU A 186 49.95 -27.73 26.53
C LEU A 186 49.01 -26.53 26.76
N GLN A 187 49.55 -25.33 26.96
CA GLN A 187 48.77 -24.11 27.14
C GLN A 187 47.93 -23.79 25.89
N VAL A 188 48.52 -23.92 24.69
CA VAL A 188 47.80 -23.75 23.41
C VAL A 188 46.69 -24.80 23.29
N HIS A 189 46.93 -26.07 23.61
CA HIS A 189 45.90 -27.11 23.59
C HIS A 189 44.76 -26.83 24.59
N ILE A 190 45.07 -26.39 25.81
CA ILE A 190 44.06 -25.99 26.81
C ILE A 190 43.21 -24.83 26.28
N GLN A 191 43.84 -23.82 25.67
CA GLN A 191 43.12 -22.68 25.08
C GLN A 191 42.26 -23.11 23.87
N THR A 192 42.76 -23.97 22.99
CA THR A 192 41.99 -24.52 21.86
C THR A 192 40.78 -25.33 22.34
N ILE A 193 40.95 -26.17 23.36
CA ILE A 193 39.84 -26.94 23.97
C ILE A 193 38.82 -25.98 24.61
N GLY A 194 39.28 -24.92 25.29
CA GLY A 194 38.41 -23.88 25.85
C GLY A 194 37.51 -23.23 24.78
N ILE A 195 38.11 -22.79 23.67
CA ILE A 195 37.40 -22.19 22.53
C ILE A 195 36.39 -23.18 21.92
N LEU A 196 36.80 -24.42 21.66
CA LEU A 196 35.89 -25.45 21.10
C LEU A 196 34.74 -25.81 22.06
N VAL A 197 34.93 -25.69 23.37
CA VAL A 197 33.88 -25.92 24.37
C VAL A 197 32.92 -24.72 24.45
N SER A 198 33.40 -23.47 24.38
CA SER A 198 32.52 -22.29 24.33
C SER A 198 31.73 -22.25 23.02
N GLU A 199 32.39 -22.42 21.87
CA GLU A 199 31.73 -22.48 20.55
C GLU A 199 30.66 -23.58 20.51
N LYS A 200 30.96 -24.79 21.03
CA LYS A 200 29.98 -25.88 21.13
C LYS A 200 28.80 -25.50 22.03
N SER A 201 29.03 -24.84 23.16
CA SER A 201 27.98 -24.42 24.09
C SER A 201 27.09 -23.33 23.48
N GLU A 202 27.68 -22.38 22.78
CA GLU A 202 26.98 -21.31 22.05
C GLU A 202 26.14 -21.89 20.91
N LEU A 203 26.72 -22.75 20.06
CA LEU A 203 26.01 -23.43 18.97
C LEU A 203 24.88 -24.33 19.50
N GLN A 204 25.09 -25.04 20.61
CA GLN A 204 24.05 -25.87 21.23
C GLN A 204 22.90 -25.01 21.78
N THR A 205 23.20 -23.85 22.37
CA THR A 205 22.20 -22.89 22.85
C THR A 205 21.42 -22.25 21.70
N ALA A 206 22.12 -21.82 20.65
CA ALA A 206 21.51 -21.25 19.44
C ALA A 206 20.63 -22.27 18.70
N LEU A 207 21.06 -23.54 18.62
CA LEU A 207 20.26 -24.63 18.06
C LEU A 207 18.99 -24.87 18.88
N GLN A 208 19.08 -24.90 20.22
CA GLN A 208 17.91 -25.07 21.09
C GLN A 208 16.91 -23.90 20.93
N TYR A 209 17.41 -22.66 20.91
CA TYR A 209 16.58 -21.48 20.69
C TYR A 209 15.89 -21.50 19.31
N THR A 210 16.63 -21.85 18.26
CA THR A 210 16.09 -21.96 16.89
C THR A 210 15.04 -23.08 16.79
N GLN A 211 15.25 -24.22 17.43
CA GLN A 211 14.25 -25.31 17.49
C GLN A 211 12.99 -24.88 18.26
N GLN A 212 13.12 -24.12 19.34
CA GLN A 212 11.98 -23.60 20.10
C GLN A 212 11.19 -22.57 19.28
N ALA A 213 11.88 -21.62 18.63
CA ALA A 213 11.28 -20.65 17.74
C ALA A 213 10.56 -21.31 16.55
N ALA A 214 11.15 -22.35 15.95
CA ALA A 214 10.53 -23.13 14.88
C ALA A 214 9.23 -23.81 15.35
N ARG A 215 9.24 -24.49 16.52
CA ARG A 215 8.04 -25.11 17.10
C ARG A 215 6.93 -24.08 17.40
N GLN A 216 7.29 -22.92 17.93
CA GLN A 216 6.33 -21.84 18.15
C GLN A 216 5.72 -21.37 16.82
N LYS A 217 6.53 -21.18 15.78
CA LYS A 217 6.03 -20.78 14.45
C LYS A 217 5.14 -21.86 13.82
N THR A 218 5.41 -23.14 14.04
CA THR A 218 4.48 -24.22 13.64
C THR A 218 3.12 -24.06 14.32
N ALA A 219 3.09 -23.90 15.65
CA ALA A 219 1.84 -23.71 16.40
C ALA A 219 1.08 -22.44 15.96
N GLU A 220 1.77 -21.33 15.72
CA GLU A 220 1.17 -20.10 15.16
C GLU A 220 0.57 -20.35 13.77
N THR A 221 1.24 -21.10 12.88
CA THR A 221 0.68 -21.45 11.56
C THR A 221 -0.53 -22.39 11.65
N GLU A 222 -0.57 -23.30 12.63
CA GLU A 222 -1.73 -24.16 12.88
C GLU A 222 -2.93 -23.36 13.40
N GLU A 223 -2.73 -22.41 14.32
CA GLU A 223 -3.79 -21.48 14.78
C GLU A 223 -4.34 -20.65 13.61
N LEU A 224 -3.47 -20.06 12.79
CA LEU A 224 -3.86 -19.27 11.63
C LEU A 224 -4.64 -20.11 10.60
N ASN A 225 -4.23 -21.37 10.36
CA ASN A 225 -4.97 -22.28 9.50
C ASN A 225 -6.36 -22.62 10.07
N ASN A 226 -6.46 -22.89 11.37
CA ASN A 226 -7.73 -23.15 12.04
C ASN A 226 -8.68 -21.94 11.97
N ARG A 227 -8.15 -20.72 12.17
CA ARG A 227 -8.90 -19.46 12.01
C ARG A 227 -9.34 -19.23 10.56
N LEU A 228 -8.49 -19.54 9.58
CA LEU A 228 -8.86 -19.51 8.16
C LEU A 228 -9.97 -20.51 7.82
N GLN A 229 -9.93 -21.72 8.39
CA GLN A 229 -10.96 -22.74 8.19
C GLN A 229 -12.31 -22.33 8.80
N ALA A 230 -12.32 -21.79 10.02
CA ALA A 230 -13.52 -21.24 10.65
C ALA A 230 -14.09 -20.05 9.85
N SER A 231 -13.23 -19.17 9.33
CA SER A 231 -13.63 -18.06 8.45
C SER A 231 -14.29 -18.57 7.16
N LYS A 232 -13.70 -19.58 6.49
CA LYS A 232 -14.29 -20.22 5.30
C LYS A 232 -15.66 -20.85 5.59
N GLN A 233 -15.83 -21.53 6.72
CA GLN A 233 -17.12 -22.09 7.14
C GLN A 233 -18.17 -20.98 7.33
N ARG A 234 -17.81 -19.87 7.99
CA ARG A 234 -18.70 -18.71 8.17
C ARG A 234 -19.07 -18.04 6.84
N VAL A 235 -18.15 -17.96 5.88
CA VAL A 235 -18.47 -17.47 4.52
C VAL A 235 -19.50 -18.37 3.84
N SER A 236 -19.32 -19.68 3.83
CA SER A 236 -20.29 -20.61 3.21
C SER A 236 -21.65 -20.65 3.92
N GLU A 237 -21.69 -20.38 5.23
CA GLU A 237 -22.96 -20.16 5.92
C GLU A 237 -23.64 -18.86 5.48
N LEU A 238 -22.90 -17.75 5.38
CA LEU A 238 -23.40 -16.46 4.90
C LEU A 238 -23.88 -16.54 3.43
N GLU A 239 -23.19 -17.26 2.56
CA GLU A 239 -23.64 -17.55 1.19
C GLU A 239 -24.99 -18.29 1.18
N ARG A 240 -25.18 -19.26 2.10
CA ARG A 240 -26.44 -20.00 2.24
C ARG A 240 -27.57 -19.12 2.77
N THR A 241 -27.30 -18.23 3.75
CA THR A 241 -28.32 -17.30 4.26
C THR A 241 -28.68 -16.26 3.21
N LEU A 242 -27.71 -15.70 2.48
CA LEU A 242 -27.93 -14.75 1.37
C LEU A 242 -28.78 -15.39 0.26
N SER A 243 -28.50 -16.64 -0.12
CA SER A 243 -29.31 -17.39 -1.09
C SER A 243 -30.76 -17.60 -0.59
N THR A 244 -30.92 -17.89 0.71
CA THR A 244 -32.24 -18.05 1.34
C THR A 244 -33.03 -16.73 1.35
N VAL A 245 -32.40 -15.62 1.75
CA VAL A 245 -32.99 -14.28 1.75
C VAL A 245 -33.34 -13.82 0.34
N SER A 246 -32.48 -14.08 -0.66
CA SER A 246 -32.80 -13.78 -2.07
C SER A 246 -34.01 -14.56 -2.59
N SER A 247 -34.20 -15.80 -2.13
CA SER A 247 -35.39 -16.60 -2.43
C SER A 247 -36.66 -16.02 -1.77
N GLN A 248 -36.56 -15.63 -0.50
CA GLN A 248 -37.65 -14.99 0.24
C GLN A 248 -38.04 -13.63 -0.37
N GLN A 249 -37.06 -12.79 -0.75
CA GLN A 249 -37.31 -11.52 -1.43
C GLN A 249 -38.11 -11.74 -2.72
N LYS A 250 -37.74 -12.72 -3.55
CA LYS A 250 -38.48 -13.04 -4.78
C LYS A 250 -39.91 -13.52 -4.51
N GLN A 251 -40.16 -14.18 -3.37
CA GLN A 251 -41.51 -14.54 -2.93
C GLN A 251 -42.31 -13.31 -2.48
N PHE A 252 -41.71 -12.40 -1.69
CA PHE A 252 -42.35 -11.13 -1.31
C PHE A 252 -42.64 -10.23 -2.51
N GLU A 253 -41.72 -10.11 -3.47
CA GLU A 253 -41.94 -9.37 -4.72
C GLU A 253 -43.08 -9.96 -5.55
N LYS A 254 -43.21 -11.29 -5.59
CA LYS A 254 -44.34 -11.97 -6.25
C LYS A 254 -45.65 -11.67 -5.53
N HIS A 255 -45.68 -11.77 -4.20
CA HIS A 255 -46.88 -11.51 -3.41
C HIS A 255 -47.31 -10.03 -3.47
N ASN A 256 -46.37 -9.08 -3.45
CA ASN A 256 -46.69 -7.66 -3.64
C ASN A 256 -47.30 -7.40 -5.03
N LYS A 257 -46.79 -8.05 -6.09
CA LYS A 257 -47.38 -8.01 -7.45
C LYS A 257 -48.72 -8.75 -7.57
N GLU A 258 -49.14 -9.48 -6.54
CA GLU A 258 -50.47 -10.08 -6.44
C GLU A 258 -51.42 -9.12 -5.69
N LEU A 259 -50.99 -8.56 -4.56
CA LEU A 259 -51.72 -7.51 -3.83
C LEU A 259 -51.95 -6.24 -4.67
N GLU A 260 -51.00 -5.85 -5.53
CA GLU A 260 -51.16 -4.72 -6.46
C GLU A 260 -52.28 -4.96 -7.48
N LYS A 261 -52.42 -6.20 -7.97
CA LYS A 261 -53.51 -6.58 -8.88
C LYS A 261 -54.84 -6.65 -8.14
N GLU A 262 -54.88 -7.19 -6.93
CA GLU A 262 -56.08 -7.21 -6.10
C GLU A 262 -56.58 -5.80 -5.78
N ARG A 263 -55.66 -4.90 -5.39
CA ARG A 263 -55.93 -3.46 -5.21
C ARG A 263 -56.53 -2.83 -6.47
N ASP A 264 -55.97 -3.09 -7.65
CA ASP A 264 -56.41 -2.46 -8.90
C ASP A 264 -57.70 -3.08 -9.46
N ASN A 265 -57.93 -4.37 -9.22
CA ASN A 265 -59.23 -5.03 -9.44
C ASN A 265 -60.31 -4.42 -8.52
N LEU A 266 -60.02 -4.23 -7.23
CA LEU A 266 -60.93 -3.61 -6.26
C LEU A 266 -61.23 -2.15 -6.60
N ARG A 267 -60.26 -1.40 -7.14
CA ARG A 267 -60.48 -0.04 -7.69
C ARG A 267 -61.42 -0.05 -8.90
N LEU A 268 -61.25 -1.00 -9.82
CA LEU A 268 -62.12 -1.15 -10.98
C LEU A 268 -63.56 -1.52 -10.58
N GLU A 269 -63.71 -2.42 -9.61
CA GLU A 269 -65.01 -2.81 -9.07
C GLU A 269 -65.67 -1.67 -8.27
N MET A 270 -64.91 -0.89 -7.50
CA MET A 270 -65.38 0.35 -6.87
C MET A 270 -65.91 1.35 -7.90
N PHE A 271 -65.21 1.54 -9.02
CA PHE A 271 -65.67 2.41 -10.11
C PHE A 271 -66.95 1.87 -10.76
N ARG A 272 -67.03 0.56 -11.01
CA ARG A 272 -68.23 -0.11 -11.55
C ARG A 272 -69.44 0.05 -10.63
N LEU A 273 -69.26 -0.19 -9.32
CA LEU A 273 -70.32 -0.03 -8.31
C LEU A 273 -70.74 1.43 -8.15
N ASN A 274 -69.82 2.38 -8.24
CA ASN A 274 -70.15 3.80 -8.22
C ASN A 274 -71.03 4.19 -9.42
N ASN A 275 -70.70 3.74 -10.63
CA ASN A 275 -71.50 4.05 -11.82
C ASN A 275 -72.92 3.47 -11.72
N VAL A 276 -73.06 2.22 -11.28
CA VAL A 276 -74.39 1.59 -11.04
C VAL A 276 -75.16 2.32 -9.90
N SER A 277 -74.46 2.87 -8.91
CA SER A 277 -75.08 3.70 -7.87
C SER A 277 -75.60 5.03 -8.41
N GLU A 278 -74.86 5.71 -9.29
CA GLU A 278 -75.33 6.94 -9.95
C GLU A 278 -76.47 6.67 -10.94
N GLU A 279 -76.40 5.58 -11.73
CA GLU A 279 -77.51 5.12 -12.58
C GLU A 279 -78.78 4.85 -11.76
N SER A 280 -78.65 4.17 -10.61
CA SER A 280 -79.79 3.90 -9.72
C SER A 280 -80.32 5.17 -9.05
N LYS A 281 -79.47 6.14 -8.68
CA LYS A 281 -79.91 7.46 -8.20
C LYS A 281 -80.67 8.23 -9.27
N GLN A 282 -80.20 8.19 -10.52
CA GLN A 282 -80.85 8.84 -11.65
C GLN A 282 -82.22 8.22 -11.96
N GLN A 283 -82.32 6.88 -11.98
CA GLN A 283 -83.62 6.19 -12.10
C GLN A 283 -84.58 6.56 -10.96
N ASN A 284 -84.08 6.65 -9.71
CA ASN A 284 -84.90 7.09 -8.58
C ASN A 284 -85.35 8.55 -8.69
N SER A 285 -84.53 9.45 -9.25
CA SER A 285 -84.90 10.86 -9.45
C SER A 285 -85.98 10.99 -10.53
N GLU A 286 -85.82 10.29 -11.66
CA GLU A 286 -86.78 10.22 -12.76
C GLU A 286 -88.13 9.63 -12.31
N MET A 287 -88.12 8.50 -11.58
CA MET A 287 -89.35 7.91 -11.02
C MET A 287 -90.01 8.82 -9.99
N SER A 288 -89.23 9.58 -9.20
CA SER A 288 -89.76 10.59 -8.27
C SER A 288 -90.41 11.77 -9.00
N GLU A 289 -89.88 12.18 -10.16
CA GLU A 289 -90.48 13.22 -11.00
C GLU A 289 -91.76 12.73 -11.69
N GLN A 290 -91.75 11.52 -12.27
CA GLN A 290 -92.96 10.89 -12.82
C GLN A 290 -94.07 10.76 -11.77
N LEU A 291 -93.75 10.36 -10.53
CA LEU A 291 -94.72 10.29 -9.44
C LEU A 291 -95.31 11.66 -9.09
N LYS A 292 -94.50 12.73 -9.09
CA LYS A 292 -94.98 14.11 -8.89
C LYS A 292 -95.91 14.55 -10.01
N LEU A 293 -95.55 14.30 -11.28
CA LEU A 293 -96.37 14.60 -12.44
C LEU A 293 -97.72 13.87 -12.38
N ARG A 294 -97.73 12.55 -12.16
CA ARG A 294 -98.98 11.78 -11.97
C ARG A 294 -99.82 12.27 -10.79
N THR A 295 -99.19 12.74 -9.71
CA THR A 295 -99.90 13.33 -8.56
C THR A 295 -100.54 14.67 -8.93
N GLN A 296 -99.85 15.51 -9.71
CA GLN A 296 -100.37 16.78 -10.21
C GLN A 296 -101.52 16.57 -11.20
N GLU A 297 -101.37 15.68 -12.19
CA GLU A 297 -102.44 15.26 -13.11
C GLU A 297 -103.67 14.75 -12.35
N ASN A 298 -103.49 13.91 -11.33
CA ASN A 298 -104.60 13.40 -10.52
C ASN A 298 -105.30 14.51 -9.73
N SER A 299 -104.56 15.54 -9.29
CA SER A 299 -105.15 16.73 -8.65
C SER A 299 -105.91 17.61 -9.66
N ALA A 300 -105.42 17.76 -10.89
CA ALA A 300 -106.09 18.50 -11.96
C ALA A 300 -107.39 17.80 -12.38
N MET A 301 -107.36 16.50 -12.67
CA MET A 301 -108.55 15.71 -13.00
C MET A 301 -109.61 15.74 -11.88
N ARG A 302 -109.20 15.81 -10.61
CA ARG A 302 -110.14 16.00 -9.48
C ARG A 302 -110.81 17.37 -9.49
N LEU A 303 -110.10 18.43 -9.86
CA LEU A 303 -110.67 19.77 -10.01
C LEU A 303 -111.60 19.86 -11.23
N GLU A 304 -111.24 19.23 -12.35
CA GLU A 304 -112.06 19.15 -13.56
C GLU A 304 -113.35 18.36 -13.33
N LEU A 305 -113.28 17.19 -12.69
CA LEU A 305 -114.48 16.43 -12.27
C LEU A 305 -115.39 17.25 -11.35
N GLU A 306 -114.82 18.11 -10.52
CA GLU A 306 -115.53 18.95 -9.57
C GLU A 306 -116.13 20.22 -10.21
N ASP A 307 -115.59 20.70 -11.34
CA ASP A 307 -116.24 21.71 -12.20
C ASP A 307 -117.32 21.07 -13.09
N LEU A 308 -117.05 19.89 -13.67
CA LEU A 308 -118.02 19.12 -14.46
C LEU A 308 -119.26 18.72 -13.65
N ARG A 309 -119.11 18.38 -12.36
CA ARG A 309 -120.25 18.17 -11.44
C ARG A 309 -121.13 19.40 -11.30
N LYS A 310 -120.54 20.59 -11.13
CA LYS A 310 -121.28 21.86 -11.02
C LYS A 310 -121.96 22.22 -12.33
N ARG A 311 -121.32 21.95 -13.46
CA ARG A 311 -121.94 22.07 -14.79
C ARG A 311 -123.08 21.09 -14.99
N LEU A 312 -122.97 19.85 -14.52
CA LEU A 312 -124.04 18.85 -14.56
C LEU A 312 -125.23 19.30 -13.70
N GLU A 313 -124.99 19.76 -12.46
CA GLU A 313 -126.03 20.28 -11.56
C GLU A 313 -126.77 21.49 -12.19
N ILE A 314 -126.05 22.39 -12.88
CA ILE A 314 -126.64 23.49 -13.66
C ILE A 314 -127.39 22.96 -14.90
N ALA A 315 -126.85 21.96 -15.60
CA ALA A 315 -127.45 21.40 -16.80
C ALA A 315 -128.72 20.60 -16.51
N ASP A 316 -128.79 19.86 -15.40
CA ASP A 316 -129.99 19.19 -14.91
C ASP A 316 -131.06 20.22 -14.52
N LEU A 317 -130.67 21.31 -13.86
CA LEU A 317 -131.56 22.44 -13.56
C LEU A 317 -132.08 23.12 -14.84
N MET A 318 -131.28 23.19 -15.90
CA MET A 318 -131.70 23.68 -17.23
C MET A 318 -132.58 22.66 -17.97
N LEU A 319 -132.28 21.36 -17.92
CA LEU A 319 -133.11 20.31 -18.51
C LEU A 319 -134.49 20.25 -17.85
N GLN A 320 -134.57 20.46 -16.53
CA GLN A 320 -135.83 20.61 -15.80
C GLN A 320 -136.67 21.80 -16.30
N GLN A 321 -136.04 22.84 -16.85
CA GLN A 321 -136.73 23.98 -17.49
C GLN A 321 -137.06 23.69 -18.97
N CYS A 322 -136.12 23.12 -19.72
CA CYS A 322 -136.24 22.81 -21.14
C CYS A 322 -137.20 21.65 -21.46
N SER A 323 -137.47 20.75 -20.51
CA SER A 323 -138.43 19.63 -20.67
C SER A 323 -139.90 20.07 -20.92
N ASN A 324 -140.15 21.37 -21.10
CA ASN A 324 -141.43 21.95 -21.50
C ASN A 324 -141.57 22.18 -23.03
N GLN A 325 -140.48 22.13 -23.82
CA GLN A 325 -140.52 22.42 -25.27
C GLN A 325 -139.50 21.56 -26.06
N SER A 326 -139.92 21.00 -27.21
CA SER A 326 -139.09 20.13 -28.04
C SER A 326 -139.54 20.11 -29.49
N ASP A 327 -138.60 20.13 -30.45
CA ASP A 327 -138.85 19.82 -31.87
C ASP A 327 -137.65 19.04 -32.47
N PRO A 328 -137.83 18.09 -33.42
CA PRO A 328 -136.93 16.93 -33.53
C PRO A 328 -135.92 16.92 -34.70
N THR A 329 -135.77 18.02 -35.46
CA THR A 329 -135.02 18.00 -36.75
C THR A 329 -133.49 17.85 -36.60
N SER A 330 -132.92 18.05 -35.41
CA SER A 330 -131.48 17.86 -35.13
C SER A 330 -131.01 16.40 -35.26
N ALA A 331 -131.91 15.44 -34.99
CA ALA A 331 -131.53 14.08 -34.62
C ALA A 331 -130.66 13.34 -35.64
N ASN A 332 -130.90 13.49 -36.95
CA ASN A 332 -130.24 12.64 -37.96
C ASN A 332 -128.77 13.02 -38.23
N GLN A 333 -128.38 14.31 -38.16
CA GLN A 333 -126.96 14.68 -38.23
C GLN A 333 -126.24 14.30 -36.92
N GLN A 334 -126.95 14.38 -35.80
CA GLN A 334 -126.44 14.00 -34.48
C GLN A 334 -126.14 12.50 -34.42
N VAL A 335 -127.02 11.63 -34.97
CA VAL A 335 -126.79 10.17 -35.06
C VAL A 335 -125.57 9.80 -35.89
N GLN A 336 -125.26 10.53 -36.97
CA GLN A 336 -124.06 10.28 -37.79
C GLN A 336 -122.76 10.56 -36.98
N LEU A 337 -122.70 11.70 -36.29
CA LEU A 337 -121.56 12.04 -35.43
C LEU A 337 -121.44 11.09 -34.23
N LEU A 338 -122.55 10.74 -33.60
CA LEU A 338 -122.60 9.77 -32.50
C LEU A 338 -122.11 8.37 -32.90
N LEU A 339 -122.19 7.99 -34.19
CA LEU A 339 -121.64 6.72 -34.68
C LEU A 339 -120.12 6.74 -34.82
N GLU A 340 -119.55 7.84 -35.31
CA GLU A 340 -118.09 8.03 -35.39
C GLU A 340 -117.48 8.22 -33.99
N GLU A 341 -118.13 9.02 -33.14
CA GLU A 341 -117.79 9.18 -31.72
C GLU A 341 -117.87 7.85 -30.97
N LYS A 342 -118.94 7.06 -31.15
CA LYS A 342 -119.04 5.69 -30.62
C LYS A 342 -117.85 4.84 -31.06
N GLN A 343 -117.44 4.89 -32.32
CA GLN A 343 -116.36 4.05 -32.82
C GLN A 343 -114.98 4.47 -32.28
N GLN A 344 -114.77 5.78 -32.07
CA GLN A 344 -113.58 6.30 -31.39
C GLN A 344 -113.57 5.92 -29.89
N LEU A 345 -114.72 6.02 -29.22
CA LEU A 345 -114.89 5.58 -27.83
C LEU A 345 -114.68 4.06 -27.69
N GLU A 346 -115.17 3.23 -28.62
CA GLU A 346 -114.93 1.78 -28.61
C GLU A 346 -113.44 1.44 -28.79
N ALA A 347 -112.70 2.18 -29.62
CA ALA A 347 -111.25 2.02 -29.76
C ALA A 347 -110.51 2.45 -28.48
N HIS A 348 -110.88 3.59 -27.90
CA HIS A 348 -110.27 4.07 -26.65
C HIS A 348 -110.60 3.17 -25.45
N VAL A 349 -111.80 2.60 -25.39
CA VAL A 349 -112.20 1.58 -24.41
C VAL A 349 -111.38 0.30 -24.56
N HIS A 350 -111.04 -0.14 -25.77
CA HIS A 350 -110.09 -1.25 -25.96
C HIS A 350 -108.69 -0.91 -25.45
N GLN A 351 -108.17 0.27 -25.77
CA GLN A 351 -106.86 0.73 -25.27
C GLN A 351 -106.83 0.82 -23.73
N MET A 352 -107.92 1.30 -23.12
CA MET A 352 -108.07 1.34 -21.67
C MET A 352 -108.18 -0.06 -21.06
N MET A 353 -108.89 -1.01 -21.70
CA MET A 353 -108.94 -2.41 -21.24
C MET A 353 -107.56 -3.08 -21.32
N GLU A 354 -106.78 -2.82 -22.37
CA GLU A 354 -105.42 -3.34 -22.51
C GLU A 354 -104.47 -2.77 -21.44
N SER A 355 -104.53 -1.45 -21.18
CA SER A 355 -103.77 -0.82 -20.10
C SER A 355 -104.19 -1.33 -18.71
N ILE A 356 -105.49 -1.55 -18.48
CA ILE A 356 -105.99 -2.16 -17.24
C ILE A 356 -105.52 -3.60 -17.10
N ALA A 357 -105.45 -4.38 -18.18
CA ALA A 357 -104.92 -5.75 -18.15
C ALA A 357 -103.41 -5.77 -17.82
N GLN A 358 -102.63 -4.86 -18.41
CA GLN A 358 -101.20 -4.69 -18.09
C GLN A 358 -101.00 -4.34 -16.60
N LEU A 359 -101.71 -3.34 -16.08
CA LEU A 359 -101.66 -2.94 -14.67
C LEU A 359 -102.15 -4.05 -13.72
N GLN A 360 -103.09 -4.90 -14.15
CA GLN A 360 -103.48 -6.09 -13.39
C GLN A 360 -102.34 -7.11 -13.33
N THR A 361 -101.66 -7.39 -14.45
CA THR A 361 -100.51 -8.32 -14.45
C THR A 361 -99.33 -7.79 -13.63
N GLU A 362 -99.04 -6.48 -13.68
CA GLU A 362 -98.01 -5.86 -12.83
C GLU A 362 -98.37 -5.97 -11.34
N ARG A 363 -99.59 -5.59 -10.96
CA ARG A 363 -100.12 -5.75 -9.60
C ARG A 363 -99.97 -7.19 -9.11
N ASP A 364 -100.30 -8.17 -9.93
CA ASP A 364 -100.27 -9.57 -9.54
C ASP A 364 -98.83 -10.11 -9.41
N CYS A 365 -97.90 -9.65 -10.24
CA CYS A 365 -96.47 -9.88 -10.05
C CYS A 365 -95.95 -9.27 -8.74
N TYR A 366 -96.29 -8.02 -8.43
CA TYR A 366 -95.92 -7.39 -7.15
C TYR A 366 -96.55 -8.08 -5.95
N ALA A 367 -97.80 -8.55 -6.07
CA ALA A 367 -98.47 -9.32 -5.01
C ALA A 367 -97.76 -10.65 -4.72
N VAL A 368 -97.30 -11.36 -5.75
CA VAL A 368 -96.47 -12.56 -5.60
C VAL A 368 -95.12 -12.22 -4.96
N GLN A 369 -94.42 -11.19 -5.42
CA GLN A 369 -93.14 -10.78 -4.82
C GLN A 369 -93.29 -10.43 -3.32
N ILE A 370 -94.30 -9.64 -2.96
CA ILE A 370 -94.58 -9.28 -1.55
C ILE A 370 -94.95 -10.53 -0.73
N GLN A 371 -95.62 -11.53 -1.33
CA GLN A 371 -95.91 -12.80 -0.67
C GLN A 371 -94.65 -13.65 -0.47
N GLU A 372 -93.72 -13.67 -1.42
CA GLU A 372 -92.43 -14.37 -1.31
C GLU A 372 -91.48 -13.70 -0.30
N GLU A 373 -91.35 -12.37 -0.35
CA GLU A 373 -90.60 -11.60 0.65
C GLU A 373 -91.22 -11.77 2.04
N GLY A 374 -92.55 -11.68 2.16
CA GLY A 374 -93.28 -11.92 3.39
C GLY A 374 -93.07 -13.34 3.95
N ARG A 375 -92.94 -14.33 3.07
CA ARG A 375 -92.56 -15.70 3.46
C ARG A 375 -91.12 -15.75 3.96
N VAL A 376 -90.15 -15.15 3.27
CA VAL A 376 -88.74 -15.11 3.72
C VAL A 376 -88.62 -14.42 5.07
N TRP A 377 -89.33 -13.32 5.30
CA TRP A 377 -89.40 -12.65 6.60
C TRP A 377 -90.07 -13.50 7.68
N LYS A 378 -91.13 -14.25 7.34
CA LYS A 378 -91.75 -15.21 8.27
C LYS A 378 -90.77 -16.31 8.66
N ASP A 379 -90.16 -16.99 7.69
CA ASP A 379 -89.22 -18.10 7.91
C ASP A 379 -88.00 -17.61 8.72
N LYS A 380 -87.51 -16.39 8.46
CA LYS A 380 -86.46 -15.71 9.24
C LYS A 380 -86.88 -15.42 10.69
N THR A 381 -88.13 -15.00 10.90
CA THR A 381 -88.69 -14.72 12.23
C THR A 381 -88.89 -16.01 13.02
N GLU A 382 -89.34 -17.09 12.38
CA GLU A 382 -89.54 -18.42 12.98
C GLU A 382 -88.20 -19.04 13.41
N GLN A 383 -87.12 -18.86 12.62
CA GLN A 383 -85.75 -19.23 13.00
C GLN A 383 -85.21 -18.45 14.22
N LEU A 384 -85.51 -17.14 14.31
CA LEU A 384 -85.10 -16.32 15.47
C LEU A 384 -85.92 -16.68 16.72
N LEU A 385 -87.23 -16.89 16.58
CA LEU A 385 -88.09 -17.34 17.67
C LEU A 385 -87.65 -18.71 18.21
N THR A 386 -87.25 -19.63 17.33
CA THR A 386 -86.71 -20.94 17.72
C THR A 386 -85.41 -20.80 18.52
N GLN A 387 -84.48 -19.94 18.09
CA GLN A 387 -83.25 -19.66 18.86
C GLN A 387 -83.55 -19.04 20.24
N VAL A 388 -84.48 -18.08 20.30
CA VAL A 388 -84.91 -17.49 21.58
C VAL A 388 -85.58 -18.53 22.48
N SER A 389 -86.36 -19.46 21.94
CA SER A 389 -86.95 -20.57 22.71
C SER A 389 -85.88 -21.49 23.28
N LEU A 390 -84.89 -21.89 22.49
CA LEU A 390 -83.79 -22.75 22.95
C LEU A 390 -82.99 -22.08 24.07
N VAL A 391 -82.66 -20.79 23.93
CA VAL A 391 -81.97 -20.01 24.97
C VAL A 391 -82.84 -19.81 26.22
N ALA A 392 -84.16 -19.66 26.06
CA ALA A 392 -85.08 -19.60 27.20
C ALA A 392 -85.16 -20.94 27.94
N GLU A 393 -85.22 -22.07 27.23
CA GLU A 393 -85.18 -23.40 27.83
C GLU A 393 -83.82 -23.68 28.52
N GLU A 394 -82.70 -23.25 27.96
CA GLU A 394 -81.38 -23.33 28.62
C GLU A 394 -81.31 -22.47 29.88
N ARG A 395 -81.85 -21.23 29.84
CA ARG A 395 -82.01 -20.39 31.02
C ARG A 395 -82.86 -21.09 32.08
N ASP A 396 -83.98 -21.70 31.69
CA ASP A 396 -84.92 -22.31 32.63
C ASP A 396 -84.38 -23.63 33.21
N ARG A 397 -83.61 -24.41 32.43
CA ARG A 397 -82.79 -25.52 32.94
C ARG A 397 -81.78 -25.04 33.99
N ASN A 398 -81.10 -23.91 33.73
CA ASN A 398 -80.16 -23.32 34.68
C ASN A 398 -80.84 -22.79 35.94
N ILE A 399 -82.01 -22.14 35.81
CA ILE A 399 -82.82 -21.67 36.96
C ILE A 399 -83.28 -22.87 37.81
N ASN A 400 -83.83 -23.91 37.18
CA ASN A 400 -84.21 -25.13 37.89
C ASN A 400 -83.01 -25.76 38.60
N ARG A 401 -81.84 -25.79 37.97
CA ARG A 401 -80.62 -26.33 38.58
C ARG A 401 -80.11 -25.49 39.75
N VAL A 402 -80.28 -24.17 39.73
CA VAL A 402 -80.02 -23.30 40.89
C VAL A 402 -81.04 -23.60 42.00
N GLN A 403 -82.32 -23.71 41.67
CA GLN A 403 -83.38 -24.02 42.65
C GLN A 403 -83.21 -25.41 43.29
N GLU A 404 -82.73 -26.42 42.56
CA GLU A 404 -82.35 -27.73 43.13
C GLU A 404 -81.23 -27.61 44.16
N LEU A 405 -80.23 -26.77 43.89
CA LEU A 405 -79.09 -26.55 44.79
C LEU A 405 -79.51 -25.72 46.02
N GLU A 406 -80.33 -24.68 45.83
CA GLU A 406 -80.93 -23.90 46.92
C GLU A 406 -81.84 -24.75 47.80
N ALA A 407 -82.70 -25.59 47.20
CA ALA A 407 -83.53 -26.56 47.90
C ALA A 407 -82.67 -27.51 48.73
N SER A 408 -81.64 -28.14 48.14
CA SER A 408 -80.72 -29.03 48.86
C SER A 408 -80.00 -28.31 50.02
N ILE A 409 -79.56 -27.06 49.83
CA ILE A 409 -78.98 -26.24 50.90
C ILE A 409 -80.00 -25.96 52.02
N THR A 410 -81.28 -25.72 51.69
CA THR A 410 -82.33 -25.54 52.73
C THR A 410 -82.72 -26.85 53.40
N GLU A 411 -82.74 -27.99 52.71
CA GLU A 411 -82.95 -29.32 53.32
C GLU A 411 -81.83 -29.66 54.29
N LEU A 412 -80.55 -29.40 53.93
CA LEU A 412 -79.41 -29.59 54.83
C LEU A 412 -79.48 -28.68 56.06
N LYS A 413 -79.90 -27.42 55.90
CA LYS A 413 -80.15 -26.50 57.03
C LYS A 413 -81.33 -26.94 57.90
N ASN A 414 -82.41 -27.41 57.30
CA ASN A 414 -83.60 -27.88 58.01
C ASN A 414 -83.33 -29.21 58.73
N ALA A 415 -82.50 -30.10 58.18
CA ALA A 415 -82.04 -31.31 58.85
C ALA A 415 -81.18 -30.97 60.09
N ALA A 416 -80.27 -29.98 59.98
CA ALA A 416 -79.53 -29.47 61.13
C ALA A 416 -80.45 -28.83 62.18
N ALA A 417 -81.47 -28.07 61.75
CA ALA A 417 -82.48 -27.49 62.65
C ALA A 417 -83.34 -28.56 63.34
N LEU A 418 -83.79 -29.59 62.64
CA LEU A 418 -84.55 -30.71 63.22
C LEU A 418 -83.71 -31.52 64.21
N LEU A 419 -82.43 -31.79 63.89
CA LEU A 419 -81.47 -32.40 64.84
C LEU A 419 -81.16 -31.52 66.07
N SER A 420 -81.53 -30.24 66.03
CA SER A 420 -81.46 -29.32 67.16
C SER A 420 -82.78 -29.33 67.93
N GLN A 421 -83.93 -29.27 67.24
CA GLN A 421 -85.26 -29.25 67.83
C GLN A 421 -85.66 -30.59 68.48
N GLU A 422 -85.31 -31.74 67.88
CA GLU A 422 -85.49 -33.07 68.47
C GLU A 422 -84.65 -33.25 69.75
N ARG A 423 -83.62 -32.42 69.94
CA ARG A 423 -82.77 -32.36 71.12
C ARG A 423 -83.30 -31.45 72.24
N GLU A 424 -84.39 -30.73 71.98
CA GLU A 424 -85.06 -29.83 72.94
C GLU A 424 -86.52 -30.21 73.20
N ALA A 425 -87.15 -30.99 72.31
CA ALA A 425 -88.52 -31.48 72.43
C ALA A 425 -88.69 -32.75 73.28
N GLN A 426 -87.65 -33.19 74.02
CA GLN A 426 -87.69 -34.39 74.86
C GLN A 426 -87.66 -34.11 76.38
N ASP A 427 -87.64 -32.82 76.77
CA ASP A 427 -87.79 -32.36 78.15
C ASP A 427 -89.22 -31.80 78.41
N ASN A 428 -89.89 -32.30 79.46
CA ASN A 428 -91.17 -31.84 80.03
C ASN A 428 -92.46 -32.05 79.17
N ALA A 429 -93.55 -32.65 79.67
CA ALA A 429 -93.83 -33.29 80.97
C ALA A 429 -95.08 -34.22 80.87
N GLU A 430 -95.26 -35.12 81.85
CA GLU A 430 -96.42 -36.02 81.95
C GLU A 430 -97.69 -35.37 82.56
N PRO A 431 -98.89 -35.93 82.32
CA PRO A 431 -100.17 -35.47 82.89
C PRO A 431 -100.48 -36.11 84.27
N GLN A 432 -101.27 -35.43 85.13
CA GLN A 432 -101.83 -36.05 86.34
C GLN A 432 -103.22 -35.58 86.77
N SER A 433 -104.01 -36.53 87.28
CA SER A 433 -104.76 -36.47 88.56
C SER A 433 -105.48 -37.82 88.77
N SER A 434 -105.53 -38.46 89.94
CA SER A 434 -104.83 -38.27 91.24
C SER A 434 -104.68 -39.67 91.91
N GLY A 435 -103.86 -39.92 92.93
CA GLY A 435 -103.14 -39.02 93.85
C GLY A 435 -103.75 -39.07 95.27
N PRO A 436 -103.29 -39.96 96.18
CA PRO A 436 -103.86 -40.13 97.52
C PRO A 436 -103.09 -39.41 98.64
N SER A 437 -103.84 -38.90 99.63
CA SER A 437 -103.42 -38.41 100.97
C SER A 437 -102.72 -37.04 101.06
N GLU A 438 -103.41 -36.11 101.72
CA GLU A 438 -103.32 -34.65 101.49
C GLU A 438 -102.09 -33.94 102.09
N SER A 439 -101.58 -34.33 103.26
CA SER A 439 -100.43 -33.64 103.90
C SER A 439 -99.07 -34.15 103.45
N GLU A 440 -98.98 -35.43 103.06
CA GLU A 440 -97.81 -36.00 102.41
C GLU A 440 -97.74 -35.52 100.95
N LEU A 441 -98.89 -35.46 100.26
CA LEU A 441 -99.03 -34.73 98.99
C LEU A 441 -98.55 -33.28 99.13
N ALA A 442 -99.12 -32.44 100.01
CA ALA A 442 -98.77 -31.01 100.05
C ALA A 442 -97.26 -30.72 100.25
N LEU A 443 -96.53 -31.56 100.99
CA LEU A 443 -95.10 -31.37 101.23
C LEU A 443 -94.23 -32.02 100.15
N GLN A 444 -94.66 -33.15 99.57
CA GLN A 444 -94.07 -33.73 98.37
C GLN A 444 -94.30 -32.82 97.15
N GLU A 445 -95.46 -32.19 97.04
CA GLU A 445 -95.83 -31.18 96.04
C GLU A 445 -94.96 -29.94 96.19
N ALA A 446 -94.79 -29.40 97.39
CA ALA A 446 -93.89 -28.25 97.61
C ALA A 446 -92.41 -28.56 97.30
N LEU A 447 -91.95 -29.79 97.55
CA LEU A 447 -90.62 -30.22 97.12
C LEU A 447 -90.56 -30.48 95.61
N ASN A 448 -91.60 -31.05 95.02
CA ASN A 448 -91.70 -31.28 93.57
C ASN A 448 -91.75 -29.95 92.81
N THR A 449 -92.51 -28.95 93.26
CA THR A 449 -92.57 -27.63 92.61
C THR A 449 -91.26 -26.88 92.75
N LEU A 450 -90.62 -26.88 93.93
CA LEU A 450 -89.31 -26.23 94.09
C LEU A 450 -88.20 -26.94 93.29
N GLN A 451 -88.29 -28.27 93.15
CA GLN A 451 -87.40 -29.04 92.28
C GLN A 451 -87.71 -28.78 90.79
N GLN A 452 -88.98 -28.66 90.39
CA GLN A 452 -89.38 -28.26 89.04
C GLN A 452 -88.96 -26.83 88.71
N GLU A 453 -89.07 -25.87 89.65
CA GLU A 453 -88.58 -24.50 89.49
C GLU A 453 -87.05 -24.47 89.33
N LYS A 454 -86.33 -25.23 90.17
CA LYS A 454 -84.87 -25.40 90.06
C LYS A 454 -84.47 -26.00 88.72
N ASP A 455 -85.15 -27.05 88.27
CA ASP A 455 -84.82 -27.76 87.05
C ASP A 455 -85.23 -26.95 85.80
N ALA A 456 -86.34 -26.21 85.85
CA ALA A 456 -86.75 -25.26 84.82
C ALA A 456 -85.78 -24.06 84.72
N LEU A 457 -85.32 -23.51 85.85
CA LEU A 457 -84.29 -22.46 85.86
C LEU A 457 -82.94 -22.99 85.37
N THR A 458 -82.61 -24.25 85.69
CA THR A 458 -81.42 -24.94 85.18
C THR A 458 -81.52 -25.16 83.66
N ALA A 459 -82.68 -25.57 83.16
CA ALA A 459 -82.95 -25.70 81.73
C ALA A 459 -82.90 -24.34 81.01
N GLN A 460 -83.46 -23.27 81.60
CA GLN A 460 -83.37 -21.91 81.06
C GLN A 460 -81.92 -21.41 81.02
N TYR A 461 -81.12 -21.68 82.05
CA TYR A 461 -79.69 -21.35 82.05
C TYR A 461 -78.92 -22.16 81.00
N GLN A 462 -79.21 -23.45 80.82
CA GLN A 462 -78.62 -24.26 79.75
C GLN A 462 -79.03 -23.76 78.35
N ALA A 463 -80.28 -23.34 78.16
CA ALA A 463 -80.73 -22.71 76.91
C ALA A 463 -79.96 -21.41 76.64
N GLN A 464 -79.83 -20.52 77.64
CA GLN A 464 -79.03 -19.29 77.51
C GLN A 464 -77.54 -19.56 77.22
N LEU A 465 -76.97 -20.66 77.73
CA LEU A 465 -75.62 -21.09 77.35
C LEU A 465 -75.56 -21.56 75.90
N ARG A 466 -76.54 -22.33 75.41
CA ARG A 466 -76.64 -22.74 74.00
C ARG A 466 -76.81 -21.55 73.06
N ASP A 467 -77.66 -20.58 73.43
CA ASP A 467 -77.84 -19.31 72.72
C ASP A 467 -76.53 -18.53 72.64
N ASN A 468 -75.80 -18.44 73.76
CA ASN A 468 -74.52 -17.70 73.83
C ASN A 468 -73.41 -18.41 73.04
N GLU A 469 -73.34 -19.74 73.09
CA GLU A 469 -72.47 -20.53 72.22
C GLU A 469 -72.83 -20.36 70.73
N GLN A 470 -74.12 -20.36 70.37
CA GLN A 470 -74.56 -20.16 68.99
C GLN A 470 -74.25 -18.75 68.49
N LEU A 471 -74.47 -17.72 69.30
CA LEU A 471 -74.04 -16.34 69.02
C LEU A 471 -72.52 -16.26 68.85
N SER A 472 -71.74 -16.91 69.72
CA SER A 472 -70.28 -16.96 69.63
C SER A 472 -69.80 -17.64 68.34
N ARG A 473 -70.45 -18.73 67.92
CA ARG A 473 -70.18 -19.40 66.63
C ARG A 473 -70.53 -18.48 65.45
N MET A 474 -71.68 -17.81 65.46
CA MET A 474 -72.05 -16.85 64.41
C MET A 474 -71.12 -15.63 64.35
N CYS A 475 -70.58 -15.17 65.48
CA CYS A 475 -69.54 -14.15 65.51
C CYS A 475 -68.25 -14.66 64.88
N ALA A 476 -67.78 -15.85 65.25
CA ALA A 476 -66.59 -16.46 64.65
C ALA A 476 -66.75 -16.69 63.13
N GLU A 477 -67.94 -17.13 62.67
CA GLU A 477 -68.26 -17.27 61.24
C GLU A 477 -68.26 -15.91 60.50
N GLN A 478 -68.69 -14.82 61.16
CA GLN A 478 -68.61 -13.47 60.60
C GLN A 478 -67.16 -12.94 60.58
N GLU A 479 -66.39 -13.17 61.63
CA GLU A 479 -64.96 -12.80 61.71
C GLU A 479 -64.13 -13.55 60.65
N THR A 480 -64.32 -14.87 60.48
CA THR A 480 -63.64 -15.61 59.43
C THR A 480 -64.05 -15.15 58.04
N ARG A 481 -65.34 -14.86 57.81
CA ARG A 481 -65.83 -14.34 56.54
C ARG A 481 -65.32 -12.93 56.24
N LEU A 482 -65.20 -12.07 57.25
CA LEU A 482 -64.59 -10.74 57.11
C LEU A 482 -63.12 -10.89 56.74
N GLY A 483 -62.35 -11.69 57.48
CA GLY A 483 -60.94 -11.97 57.18
C GLY A 483 -60.71 -12.71 55.86
N GLU A 484 -61.73 -13.35 55.27
CA GLU A 484 -61.71 -13.85 53.89
C GLU A 484 -61.95 -12.76 52.85
N MET A 485 -62.90 -11.84 53.08
CA MET A 485 -63.10 -10.70 52.18
C MET A 485 -61.92 -9.71 52.24
N GLU A 486 -61.31 -9.51 53.42
CA GLU A 486 -60.09 -8.71 53.57
C GLU A 486 -58.94 -9.30 52.74
N ARG A 487 -58.68 -10.61 52.83
CA ARG A 487 -57.69 -11.28 51.97
C ARG A 487 -58.02 -11.23 50.48
N GLN A 488 -59.30 -11.25 50.10
CA GLN A 488 -59.70 -11.07 48.69
C GLN A 488 -59.44 -9.64 48.21
N VAL A 489 -59.69 -8.63 49.05
CA VAL A 489 -59.36 -7.23 48.76
C VAL A 489 -57.84 -7.03 48.69
N GLU A 490 -57.05 -7.60 49.61
CA GLU A 490 -55.59 -7.58 49.57
C GLU A 490 -55.04 -8.24 48.30
N SER A 491 -55.57 -9.40 47.90
CA SER A 491 -55.20 -10.08 46.64
C SER A 491 -55.50 -9.18 45.43
N HIS A 492 -56.69 -8.60 45.34
CA HIS A 492 -57.06 -7.72 44.22
C HIS A 492 -56.28 -6.39 44.21
N VAL A 493 -55.89 -5.85 45.36
CA VAL A 493 -54.99 -4.69 45.44
C VAL A 493 -53.59 -5.05 44.94
N GLN A 494 -53.05 -6.20 45.33
CA GLN A 494 -51.76 -6.71 44.85
C GLN A 494 -51.80 -7.00 43.34
N GLU A 495 -52.87 -7.63 42.84
CA GLU A 495 -53.11 -7.89 41.42
C GLU A 495 -53.18 -6.59 40.60
N GLU A 496 -53.86 -5.55 41.10
CA GLU A 496 -53.90 -4.23 40.44
C GLU A 496 -52.57 -3.46 40.53
N GLU A 497 -51.78 -3.62 41.60
CA GLU A 497 -50.42 -3.08 41.66
C GLU A 497 -49.47 -3.79 40.69
N ASP A 498 -49.49 -5.12 40.62
CA ASP A 498 -48.66 -5.88 39.69
C ASP A 498 -49.10 -5.62 38.23
N ARG A 499 -50.42 -5.48 37.97
CA ARG A 499 -50.93 -5.04 36.67
C ARG A 499 -50.50 -3.61 36.33
N ARG A 500 -50.39 -2.71 37.32
CA ARG A 500 -49.86 -1.35 37.10
C ARG A 500 -48.37 -1.38 36.78
N ARG A 501 -47.56 -2.12 37.53
CA ARG A 501 -46.12 -2.30 37.29
C ARG A 501 -45.88 -2.88 35.89
N MET A 502 -46.59 -3.93 35.50
CA MET A 502 -46.51 -4.49 34.14
C MET A 502 -46.89 -3.47 33.05
N LEU A 503 -47.84 -2.55 33.30
CA LEU A 503 -48.18 -1.48 32.35
C LEU A 503 -47.11 -0.38 32.30
N GLU A 504 -46.50 -0.03 33.42
CA GLU A 504 -45.39 0.91 33.51
C GLU A 504 -44.13 0.37 32.81
N ASP A 505 -43.81 -0.91 33.01
CA ASP A 505 -42.74 -1.64 32.30
C ASP A 505 -43.02 -1.69 30.79
N VAL A 506 -44.21 -2.11 30.36
CA VAL A 506 -44.60 -2.13 28.94
C VAL A 506 -44.59 -0.73 28.32
N GLN A 507 -44.89 0.33 29.09
CA GLN A 507 -44.79 1.72 28.63
C GLN A 507 -43.33 2.18 28.51
N SER A 508 -42.46 1.75 29.43
CA SER A 508 -41.00 1.99 29.40
C SER A 508 -40.34 1.27 28.22
N ASP A 509 -40.66 -0.01 28.01
CA ASP A 509 -40.23 -0.80 26.85
C ASP A 509 -40.74 -0.19 25.55
N LYS A 510 -42.01 0.21 25.48
CA LYS A 510 -42.57 0.90 24.31
C LYS A 510 -41.82 2.22 24.03
N ALA A 511 -41.44 2.98 25.04
CA ALA A 511 -40.65 4.20 24.86
C ALA A 511 -39.21 3.89 24.38
N THR A 512 -38.59 2.84 24.92
CA THR A 512 -37.23 2.40 24.57
C THR A 512 -37.18 1.81 23.16
N ILE A 513 -38.11 0.93 22.82
CA ILE A 513 -38.32 0.39 21.46
C ILE A 513 -38.64 1.52 20.49
N SER A 514 -39.47 2.50 20.85
CA SER A 514 -39.75 3.65 19.99
C SER A 514 -38.49 4.47 19.69
N ARG A 515 -37.65 4.76 20.71
CA ARG A 515 -36.34 5.42 20.51
C ARG A 515 -35.43 4.60 19.60
N ALA A 516 -35.31 3.30 19.84
CA ALA A 516 -34.50 2.38 19.02
C ALA A 516 -35.03 2.28 17.58
N LEU A 517 -36.36 2.28 17.36
CA LEU A 517 -36.96 2.30 16.02
C LEU A 517 -36.73 3.62 15.30
N THR A 518 -36.79 4.76 15.99
CA THR A 518 -36.42 6.06 15.42
C THR A 518 -34.94 6.10 15.06
N GLN A 519 -34.03 5.62 15.91
CA GLN A 519 -32.60 5.50 15.59
C GLN A 519 -32.33 4.57 14.40
N ASN A 520 -32.97 3.40 14.36
CA ASN A 520 -32.89 2.47 13.22
C ASN A 520 -33.49 3.07 11.95
N ARG A 521 -34.44 4.01 12.05
CA ARG A 521 -34.95 4.76 10.91
C ARG A 521 -33.93 5.80 10.43
N THR A 522 -33.40 6.64 11.32
CA THR A 522 -32.37 7.63 10.92
C THR A 522 -31.11 6.97 10.37
N LEU A 523 -30.71 5.80 10.89
CA LEU A 523 -29.59 5.03 10.34
C LEU A 523 -29.89 4.45 8.94
N LYS A 524 -31.15 4.05 8.67
CA LYS A 524 -31.57 3.64 7.31
C LYS A 524 -31.65 4.81 6.35
N ASP A 525 -32.13 5.97 6.82
CA ASP A 525 -32.21 7.19 6.04
C ASP A 525 -30.79 7.68 5.68
N GLN A 526 -29.85 7.70 6.66
CA GLN A 526 -28.42 7.97 6.44
C GLN A 526 -27.75 6.93 5.51
N LEU A 527 -28.06 5.64 5.65
CA LEU A 527 -27.55 4.61 4.75
C LEU A 527 -28.08 4.78 3.31
N ALA A 528 -29.34 5.23 3.15
CA ALA A 528 -29.91 5.55 1.86
C ALA A 528 -29.28 6.84 1.27
N GLU A 529 -28.99 7.85 2.08
CA GLU A 529 -28.23 9.03 1.66
C GLU A 529 -26.82 8.66 1.20
N LEU A 530 -26.10 7.82 1.94
CA LEU A 530 -24.79 7.29 1.56
C LEU A 530 -24.87 6.46 0.27
N GLN A 531 -25.85 5.57 0.13
CA GLN A 531 -26.04 4.78 -1.09
C GLN A 531 -26.35 5.67 -2.30
N ASN A 532 -27.20 6.69 -2.14
CA ASN A 532 -27.46 7.68 -3.18
C ASN A 532 -26.21 8.51 -3.52
N GLY A 533 -25.39 8.85 -2.52
CA GLY A 533 -24.10 9.51 -2.71
C GLY A 533 -23.11 8.64 -3.49
N PHE A 534 -22.97 7.36 -3.13
CA PHE A 534 -22.16 6.39 -3.88
C PHE A 534 -22.65 6.19 -5.31
N VAL A 535 -23.97 6.09 -5.56
CA VAL A 535 -24.53 5.97 -6.91
C VAL A 535 -24.26 7.24 -7.73
N LYS A 536 -24.47 8.43 -7.17
CA LYS A 536 -24.12 9.71 -7.82
C LYS A 536 -22.64 9.77 -8.17
N LEU A 537 -21.76 9.56 -7.19
CA LEU A 537 -20.32 9.60 -7.37
C LEU A 537 -19.84 8.52 -8.37
N THR A 538 -20.50 7.35 -8.44
CA THR A 538 -20.18 6.31 -9.43
C THR A 538 -20.60 6.74 -10.83
N ASN A 539 -21.77 7.37 -10.99
CA ASN A 539 -22.22 7.91 -12.26
C ASN A 539 -21.35 9.08 -12.72
N GLU A 540 -21.04 10.03 -11.83
CA GLU A 540 -20.15 11.16 -12.08
C GLU A 540 -18.74 10.68 -12.47
N ASN A 541 -18.18 9.67 -11.78
CA ASN A 541 -16.91 9.06 -12.19
C ASN A 541 -17.00 8.32 -13.54
N MET A 542 -18.13 7.68 -13.87
CA MET A 542 -18.35 7.04 -15.17
C MET A 542 -18.44 8.08 -16.30
N GLU A 543 -19.15 9.18 -16.07
CA GLU A 543 -19.27 10.31 -17.00
C GLU A 543 -17.92 10.99 -17.22
N LEU A 544 -17.19 11.32 -16.15
CA LEU A 544 -15.82 11.85 -16.21
C LEU A 544 -14.85 10.89 -16.91
N THR A 545 -14.91 9.58 -16.61
CA THR A 545 -14.09 8.57 -17.29
C THR A 545 -14.41 8.49 -18.77
N THR A 546 -15.69 8.56 -19.14
CA THR A 546 -16.13 8.55 -20.54
C THR A 546 -15.68 9.81 -21.28
N ALA A 547 -15.80 10.97 -20.65
CA ALA A 547 -15.32 12.25 -21.18
C ALA A 547 -13.79 12.23 -21.40
N ILE A 548 -13.02 11.77 -20.40
CA ILE A 548 -11.56 11.60 -20.50
C ILE A 548 -11.19 10.63 -21.63
N GLN A 549 -11.91 9.52 -21.79
CA GLN A 549 -11.69 8.59 -22.90
C GLN A 549 -12.00 9.22 -24.27
N SER A 550 -13.06 10.03 -24.39
CA SER A 550 -13.36 10.76 -25.63
C SER A 550 -12.32 11.84 -25.94
N GLU A 551 -11.86 12.60 -24.95
CA GLU A 551 -10.79 13.59 -25.12
C GLU A 551 -9.45 12.93 -25.47
N GLN A 552 -9.13 11.76 -24.89
CA GLN A 552 -7.97 10.97 -25.30
C GLN A 552 -8.10 10.45 -26.74
N HIS A 553 -9.30 10.12 -27.21
CA HIS A 553 -9.53 9.76 -28.61
C HIS A 553 -9.36 10.97 -29.54
N VAL A 554 -9.91 12.13 -29.19
CA VAL A 554 -9.73 13.39 -29.93
C VAL A 554 -8.25 13.78 -29.97
N LYS A 555 -7.51 13.69 -28.85
CA LYS A 555 -6.06 13.93 -28.80
C LYS A 555 -5.28 12.99 -29.72
N LYS A 556 -5.66 11.70 -29.80
CA LYS A 556 -5.04 10.72 -30.72
C LYS A 556 -5.34 11.06 -32.18
N GLU A 557 -6.57 11.44 -32.51
CA GLU A 557 -6.95 11.85 -33.87
C GLU A 557 -6.28 13.17 -34.30
N LEU A 558 -6.15 14.14 -33.39
CA LEU A 558 -5.38 15.37 -33.63
C LEU A 558 -3.89 15.08 -33.83
N ALA A 559 -3.28 14.21 -33.00
CA ALA A 559 -1.89 13.80 -33.18
C ALA A 559 -1.69 13.06 -34.52
N ARG A 560 -2.65 12.22 -34.93
CA ARG A 560 -2.65 11.53 -36.23
C ARG A 560 -2.66 12.54 -37.38
N ARG A 561 -3.58 13.51 -37.37
CA ARG A 561 -3.65 14.59 -38.37
C ARG A 561 -2.43 15.50 -38.39
N MET A 562 -1.85 15.79 -37.23
CA MET A 562 -0.59 16.54 -37.15
C MET A 562 0.57 15.76 -37.80
N GLY A 563 0.59 14.43 -37.65
CA GLY A 563 1.52 13.55 -38.37
C GLY A 563 1.30 13.57 -39.89
N GLU A 564 0.05 13.39 -40.34
CA GLU A 564 -0.34 13.47 -41.76
C GLU A 564 0.10 14.80 -42.39
N LEU A 565 -0.22 15.93 -41.74
CA LEU A 565 0.19 17.26 -42.20
C LEU A 565 1.72 17.47 -42.17
N GLN A 566 2.44 16.87 -41.23
CA GLN A 566 3.91 16.92 -41.21
C GLN A 566 4.53 16.10 -42.34
N GLU A 567 3.96 14.94 -42.68
CA GLU A 567 4.39 14.09 -43.80
C GLU A 567 4.09 14.77 -45.15
N GLU A 568 2.90 15.35 -45.32
CA GLU A 568 2.55 16.17 -46.49
C GLU A 568 3.52 17.36 -46.67
N LEU A 569 3.81 18.10 -45.59
CA LEU A 569 4.73 19.24 -45.64
C LEU A 569 6.19 18.80 -45.88
N HIS A 570 6.59 17.60 -45.46
CA HIS A 570 7.89 17.02 -45.78
C HIS A 570 7.99 16.62 -47.26
N ASN A 571 6.99 15.90 -47.77
CA ASN A 571 6.89 15.49 -49.17
C ASN A 571 6.85 16.71 -50.11
N MET A 572 6.10 17.75 -49.77
CA MET A 572 6.08 19.02 -50.53
C MET A 572 7.43 19.76 -50.50
N LYS A 573 8.23 19.63 -49.43
CA LYS A 573 9.61 20.14 -49.38
C LYS A 573 10.55 19.33 -50.26
N GLU A 574 10.48 17.99 -50.22
CA GLU A 574 11.29 17.11 -51.06
C GLU A 574 11.01 17.34 -52.55
N GLN A 575 9.73 17.48 -52.94
CA GLN A 575 9.35 17.86 -54.30
C GLN A 575 9.87 19.25 -54.72
N LEU A 576 9.84 20.23 -53.81
CA LEU A 576 10.38 21.57 -54.06
C LEU A 576 11.91 21.56 -54.21
N GLU A 577 12.61 20.79 -53.38
CA GLU A 577 14.06 20.61 -53.45
C GLU A 577 14.47 19.89 -54.75
N LEU A 578 13.78 18.81 -55.11
CA LEU A 578 13.99 18.11 -56.38
C LEU A 578 13.74 19.03 -57.58
N LYS A 579 12.68 19.85 -57.56
CA LYS A 579 12.42 20.88 -58.59
C LYS A 579 13.48 21.99 -58.58
N SER A 580 14.06 22.33 -57.44
CA SER A 580 15.19 23.26 -57.35
C SER A 580 16.45 22.68 -58.01
N THR A 581 16.78 21.39 -57.77
CA THR A 581 17.91 20.73 -58.43
C THR A 581 17.72 20.57 -59.93
N GLU A 582 16.50 20.27 -60.40
CA GLU A 582 16.17 20.23 -61.83
C GLU A 582 16.34 21.62 -62.48
N THR A 583 15.86 22.68 -61.81
CA THR A 583 16.03 24.07 -62.26
C THR A 583 17.51 24.47 -62.32
N GLN A 584 18.30 24.09 -61.31
CA GLN A 584 19.74 24.33 -61.26
C GLN A 584 20.48 23.59 -62.39
N GLY A 585 20.13 22.33 -62.66
CA GLY A 585 20.69 21.57 -63.79
C GLY A 585 20.36 22.18 -65.16
N LEU A 586 19.16 22.76 -65.33
CA LEU A 586 18.80 23.51 -66.53
C LEU A 586 19.56 24.84 -66.66
N ILE A 587 19.86 25.51 -65.56
CA ILE A 587 20.73 26.70 -65.51
C ILE A 587 22.16 26.33 -65.91
N GLU A 588 22.71 25.24 -65.40
CA GLU A 588 24.05 24.76 -65.75
C GLU A 588 24.15 24.35 -67.23
N GLN A 589 23.12 23.70 -67.78
CA GLN A 589 23.03 23.40 -69.23
C GLN A 589 22.96 24.67 -70.08
N ARG A 590 22.16 25.66 -69.68
CA ARG A 590 22.12 26.99 -70.33
C ARG A 590 23.50 27.63 -70.36
N ASP A 591 24.21 27.59 -69.24
CA ASP A 591 25.51 28.27 -69.10
C ASP A 591 26.64 27.54 -69.84
N GLN A 592 26.58 26.21 -69.95
CA GLN A 592 27.44 25.44 -70.86
C GLN A 592 27.19 25.80 -72.34
N ILE A 593 25.92 25.92 -72.76
CA ILE A 593 25.57 26.34 -74.13
C ILE A 593 26.03 27.77 -74.40
N LEU A 594 25.87 28.69 -73.44
CA LEU A 594 26.38 30.07 -73.54
C LEU A 594 27.91 30.10 -73.63
N ALA A 595 28.63 29.30 -72.85
CA ALA A 595 30.09 29.19 -72.93
C ALA A 595 30.56 28.65 -74.29
N HIS A 596 29.88 27.64 -74.86
CA HIS A 596 30.18 27.15 -76.21
C HIS A 596 29.86 28.19 -77.31
N LEU A 597 28.76 28.93 -77.17
CA LEU A 597 28.42 30.02 -78.10
C LEU A 597 29.45 31.16 -78.03
N GLN A 598 29.94 31.49 -76.83
CA GLN A 598 31.02 32.46 -76.62
C GLN A 598 32.33 31.97 -77.28
N GLN A 599 32.74 30.72 -77.05
CA GLN A 599 33.90 30.11 -77.71
C GLN A 599 33.79 30.17 -79.24
N TYR A 600 32.62 29.83 -79.79
CA TYR A 600 32.35 29.88 -81.22
C TYR A 600 32.44 31.32 -81.76
N SER A 601 31.85 32.29 -81.06
CA SER A 601 31.91 33.71 -81.43
C SER A 601 33.34 34.26 -81.42
N ALA A 602 34.15 33.87 -80.43
CA ALA A 602 35.56 34.25 -80.33
C ALA A 602 36.38 33.64 -81.48
N GLY A 603 36.16 32.36 -81.83
CA GLY A 603 36.80 31.70 -82.96
C GLY A 603 36.41 32.31 -84.32
N TYR A 604 35.17 32.81 -84.45
CA TYR A 604 34.76 33.59 -85.61
C TYR A 604 35.41 34.98 -85.65
N GLN A 605 35.59 35.63 -84.49
CA GLN A 605 36.30 36.91 -84.37
C GLN A 605 37.77 36.77 -84.81
N THR A 606 38.47 35.71 -84.37
CA THR A 606 39.86 35.46 -84.77
C THR A 606 39.96 35.14 -86.26
N LEU A 607 39.13 34.24 -86.79
CA LEU A 607 39.13 33.89 -88.21
C LEU A 607 38.79 35.09 -89.12
N ALA A 608 37.92 36.01 -88.67
CA ALA A 608 37.67 37.26 -89.38
C ALA A 608 38.93 38.16 -89.42
N SER A 609 39.63 38.30 -88.29
CA SER A 609 40.88 39.08 -88.22
C SER A 609 42.03 38.46 -89.03
N GLU A 610 42.16 37.13 -89.05
CA GLU A 610 43.12 36.42 -89.90
C GLU A 610 42.82 36.62 -91.39
N ARG A 611 41.55 36.56 -91.79
CA ARG A 611 41.11 36.82 -93.16
C ARG A 611 41.40 38.28 -93.56
N GLU A 612 41.20 39.24 -92.67
CA GLU A 612 41.53 40.65 -92.90
C GLU A 612 43.04 40.87 -93.01
N GLN A 613 43.85 40.22 -92.16
CA GLN A 613 45.31 40.24 -92.25
C GLN A 613 45.82 39.63 -93.55
N LEU A 614 45.26 38.49 -93.98
CA LEU A 614 45.59 37.83 -95.25
C LEU A 614 45.20 38.72 -96.45
N HIS A 615 44.07 39.43 -96.37
CA HIS A 615 43.65 40.37 -97.41
C HIS A 615 44.63 41.57 -97.53
N HIS A 616 45.13 42.09 -96.40
CA HIS A 616 46.17 43.12 -96.41
C HIS A 616 47.49 42.59 -97.03
N GLN A 617 47.91 41.37 -96.68
CA GLN A 617 49.10 40.73 -97.28
C GLN A 617 48.94 40.53 -98.79
N TYR A 618 47.76 40.08 -99.25
CA TYR A 618 47.48 39.91 -100.68
C TYR A 618 47.47 41.25 -101.44
N LEU A 619 46.89 42.30 -100.85
CA LEU A 619 46.91 43.65 -101.41
C LEU A 619 48.35 44.20 -101.51
N GLN A 620 49.17 43.96 -100.48
CA GLN A 620 50.60 44.29 -100.49
C GLN A 620 51.37 43.49 -101.57
N GLN A 621 51.02 42.22 -101.78
CA GLN A 621 51.60 41.39 -102.84
C GLN A 621 51.25 41.91 -104.24
N ILE A 622 50.01 42.36 -104.47
CA ILE A 622 49.62 43.02 -105.73
C ILE A 622 50.46 44.29 -105.95
N GLN A 623 50.60 45.15 -104.95
CA GLN A 623 51.39 46.39 -105.06
C GLN A 623 52.88 46.12 -105.36
N LEU A 624 53.42 45.00 -104.89
CA LEU A 624 54.78 44.55 -105.24
C LEU A 624 54.85 43.96 -106.65
N MET A 625 53.82 43.22 -107.08
CA MET A 625 53.71 42.64 -108.43
C MET A 625 53.58 43.73 -109.50
N ASP A 626 52.71 44.73 -109.29
CA ASP A 626 52.52 45.87 -110.19
C ASP A 626 53.83 46.67 -110.34
N ARG A 627 54.58 46.84 -109.25
CA ARG A 627 55.91 47.47 -109.28
C ARG A 627 56.91 46.63 -110.09
N LEU A 628 56.98 45.32 -109.84
CA LEU A 628 57.87 44.43 -110.58
C LEU A 628 57.54 44.38 -112.09
N GLN A 629 56.25 44.42 -112.46
CA GLN A 629 55.82 44.53 -113.85
C GLN A 629 56.17 45.90 -114.47
N HIS A 630 56.10 46.98 -113.69
CA HIS A 630 56.56 48.29 -114.13
C HIS A 630 58.07 48.26 -114.42
N ASP A 631 58.86 47.75 -113.47
CA ASP A 631 60.32 47.61 -113.58
C ASP A 631 60.72 46.71 -114.76
N GLU A 632 60.03 45.57 -114.96
CA GLU A 632 60.21 44.70 -116.15
C GLU A 632 59.88 45.43 -117.46
N SER A 633 58.76 46.17 -117.50
CA SER A 633 58.35 46.87 -118.72
C SER A 633 59.33 47.98 -119.09
N GLN A 634 59.83 48.71 -118.09
CA GLN A 634 60.88 49.71 -118.24
C GLN A 634 62.19 49.08 -118.73
N GLY A 635 62.59 47.94 -118.16
CA GLY A 635 63.76 47.17 -118.60
C GLY A 635 63.66 46.68 -120.05
N ARG A 636 62.48 46.22 -120.49
CA ARG A 636 62.23 45.82 -121.89
C ARG A 636 62.33 47.00 -122.86
N VAL A 637 61.74 48.15 -122.52
CA VAL A 637 61.85 49.38 -123.34
C VAL A 637 63.31 49.83 -123.43
N GLN A 638 64.06 49.79 -122.33
CA GLN A 638 65.49 50.13 -122.32
C GLN A 638 66.31 49.20 -123.21
N LEU A 639 66.01 47.89 -123.21
CA LEU A 639 66.62 46.90 -124.10
C LEU A 639 66.28 47.16 -125.57
N GLU A 640 65.02 47.44 -125.90
CA GLU A 640 64.59 47.73 -127.29
C GLU A 640 65.27 48.99 -127.85
N ILE A 641 65.45 50.04 -127.03
CA ILE A 641 66.23 51.22 -127.40
C ILE A 641 67.70 50.83 -127.71
N SER A 642 68.33 50.05 -126.82
CA SER A 642 69.73 49.62 -127.02
C SER A 642 69.93 48.73 -128.25
N HIS A 643 68.95 47.87 -128.58
CA HIS A 643 69.00 47.00 -129.74
C HIS A 643 68.88 47.79 -131.06
N ASN A 644 68.01 48.80 -131.10
CA ASN A 644 67.90 49.69 -132.26
C ASN A 644 69.21 50.50 -132.48
N GLN A 645 69.85 50.98 -131.41
CA GLN A 645 71.15 51.64 -131.49
C GLN A 645 72.25 50.70 -132.02
N LEU A 646 72.30 49.46 -131.51
CA LEU A 646 73.25 48.45 -131.97
C LEU A 646 73.06 48.10 -133.46
N LYS A 647 71.81 47.99 -133.92
CA LYS A 647 71.49 47.72 -135.33
C LYS A 647 71.96 48.84 -136.25
N GLN A 648 71.73 50.10 -135.88
CA GLN A 648 72.23 51.27 -136.64
C GLN A 648 73.77 51.25 -136.72
N ALA A 649 74.46 50.87 -135.64
CA ALA A 649 75.92 50.73 -135.63
C ALA A 649 76.42 49.60 -136.55
N GLN A 650 75.71 48.46 -136.62
CA GLN A 650 76.05 47.38 -137.57
C GLN A 650 75.85 47.79 -139.03
N GLU A 651 74.75 48.46 -139.36
CA GLU A 651 74.46 48.95 -140.72
C GLU A 651 75.54 49.95 -141.20
N HIS A 652 76.08 50.79 -140.31
CA HIS A 652 77.24 51.65 -140.59
C HIS A 652 78.55 50.87 -140.81
N LEU A 653 78.81 49.83 -140.01
CA LEU A 653 80.05 49.03 -140.10
C LEU A 653 80.13 48.23 -141.40
N GLU A 654 79.00 47.70 -141.85
CA GLU A 654 78.87 46.99 -143.12
C GLU A 654 79.16 47.87 -144.34
N LEU A 655 78.90 49.18 -144.25
CA LEU A 655 79.19 50.13 -145.33
C LEU A 655 80.71 50.30 -145.49
N LEU A 656 81.40 50.60 -144.38
CA LEU A 656 82.86 50.80 -144.32
C LEU A 656 83.66 49.55 -144.74
N ALA A 657 83.10 48.35 -144.56
CA ALA A 657 83.74 47.10 -144.99
C ALA A 657 83.85 47.00 -146.52
N ARG A 658 82.84 47.48 -147.27
CA ARG A 658 82.78 47.38 -148.75
C ARG A 658 83.81 48.30 -149.41
N ASP A 659 83.92 49.54 -148.94
CA ASP A 659 84.92 50.51 -149.42
C ASP A 659 86.37 49.96 -149.29
N ASN A 660 86.60 49.15 -148.26
CA ASN A 660 87.91 48.59 -147.92
C ASN A 660 88.33 47.39 -148.81
N GLU A 661 87.39 46.73 -149.50
CA GLU A 661 87.74 45.73 -150.53
C GLU A 661 88.11 46.41 -151.85
N GLN A 662 87.44 47.51 -152.20
CA GLN A 662 87.64 48.20 -153.48
C GLN A 662 89.07 48.75 -153.62
N LEU A 663 89.61 49.36 -152.55
CA LEU A 663 91.01 49.82 -152.48
C LEU A 663 92.05 48.70 -152.57
N LYS A 664 91.71 47.44 -152.24
CA LYS A 664 92.65 46.30 -152.33
C LYS A 664 92.81 45.78 -153.76
N ALA A 665 91.91 46.13 -154.68
CA ALA A 665 92.03 45.77 -156.09
C ALA A 665 93.13 46.58 -156.80
N GLU A 666 93.15 47.91 -156.60
CA GLU A 666 94.02 48.84 -157.34
C GLU A 666 95.51 48.65 -157.05
N VAL A 667 95.86 48.22 -155.82
CA VAL A 667 97.25 47.94 -155.41
C VAL A 667 97.88 46.78 -156.20
N LYS A 668 97.08 45.96 -156.90
CA LYS A 668 97.53 44.68 -157.49
C LYS A 668 98.23 44.81 -158.85
N GLU A 669 98.19 45.96 -159.51
CA GLU A 669 98.66 46.12 -160.90
C GLU A 669 100.09 46.69 -161.04
N LEU A 670 100.64 47.35 -160.01
CA LEU A 670 101.90 48.12 -160.10
C LEU A 670 103.17 47.42 -159.56
N LEU A 671 103.19 46.09 -159.44
CA LEU A 671 104.33 45.34 -158.88
C LEU A 671 104.88 44.23 -159.80
N ASN A 672 105.38 44.62 -160.96
CA ASN A 672 106.34 43.87 -161.78
C ASN A 672 107.15 44.87 -162.62
N SER A 673 108.10 45.60 -162.02
CA SER A 673 109.44 45.04 -161.83
C SER A 673 109.98 45.07 -160.38
N SER A 674 109.91 43.92 -159.71
CA SER A 674 110.90 43.41 -158.73
C SER A 674 111.13 44.15 -157.39
N ALA A 675 110.38 43.76 -156.36
CA ALA A 675 110.81 43.77 -154.95
C ALA A 675 110.14 42.62 -154.15
N LEU A 676 110.83 42.03 -153.17
CA LEU A 676 110.41 40.86 -152.36
C LEU A 676 111.06 40.93 -150.95
N ALA A 677 110.58 40.32 -149.85
CA ALA A 677 109.23 39.95 -149.36
C ALA A 677 109.37 39.37 -147.92
N SER A 678 108.29 39.36 -147.10
CA SER A 678 108.20 38.80 -145.71
C SER A 678 108.95 39.60 -144.59
N THR A 679 108.66 39.53 -143.27
CA THR A 679 107.87 38.63 -142.38
C THR A 679 107.12 39.36 -141.21
N SER A 680 106.16 38.64 -140.61
CA SER A 680 105.39 38.75 -139.33
C SER A 680 105.83 39.60 -138.10
N ARG A 681 104.84 40.03 -137.25
CA ARG A 681 104.56 39.55 -135.84
C ARG A 681 104.11 40.61 -134.77
N ASP A 682 103.21 40.19 -133.85
CA ASP A 682 102.79 40.69 -132.50
C ASP A 682 102.24 42.12 -132.24
N GLN A 683 101.05 42.20 -131.61
CA GLN A 683 100.77 42.76 -130.25
C GLN A 683 99.25 42.75 -129.90
N GLY A 684 98.88 42.87 -128.61
CA GLY A 684 97.50 43.02 -128.08
C GLY A 684 97.41 42.87 -126.54
N ASP A 685 96.30 43.26 -125.89
CA ASP A 685 95.83 42.88 -124.52
C ASP A 685 94.49 43.59 -124.13
N GLY A 686 93.75 43.10 -123.12
CA GLY A 686 92.68 43.80 -122.36
C GLY A 686 91.28 43.93 -123.01
N VAL A 687 90.15 44.18 -122.30
CA VAL A 687 89.85 44.32 -120.85
C VAL A 687 88.40 43.80 -120.56
N GLU A 688 88.05 43.57 -119.30
CA GLU A 688 86.80 42.94 -118.79
C GLU A 688 85.52 43.80 -118.83
N SER A 689 84.38 43.20 -118.43
CA SER A 689 83.07 43.85 -118.19
C SER A 689 82.68 43.78 -116.70
N GLN A 690 82.14 44.85 -116.12
CA GLN A 690 81.68 44.89 -114.71
C GLN A 690 80.37 45.67 -114.50
N SER A 691 79.78 45.51 -113.31
CA SER A 691 78.42 45.90 -112.94
C SER A 691 78.33 47.06 -111.94
N LEU A 692 77.35 47.96 -112.15
CA LEU A 692 76.75 48.88 -111.16
C LEU A 692 75.24 48.92 -111.51
N GLN A 693 74.23 48.84 -110.64
CA GLN A 693 74.05 49.10 -109.20
C GLN A 693 74.00 50.58 -108.80
N GLU A 694 72.79 51.16 -108.85
CA GLU A 694 72.42 52.40 -108.16
C GLU A 694 71.23 52.15 -107.21
N SER A 695 71.32 52.64 -105.96
CA SER A 695 70.16 52.82 -105.06
C SER A 695 70.51 53.73 -103.85
N PRO A 696 70.23 55.03 -103.93
CA PRO A 696 70.01 55.92 -102.78
C PRO A 696 68.60 56.55 -102.85
N LYS A 697 67.96 57.14 -101.83
CA LYS A 697 68.09 57.32 -100.36
C LYS A 697 66.65 57.81 -99.94
N LYS A 698 66.17 57.89 -98.70
CA LYS A 698 66.77 58.30 -97.41
C LYS A 698 65.68 58.15 -96.32
N SER A 699 66.02 57.63 -95.14
CA SER A 699 65.38 57.99 -93.85
C SER A 699 66.28 57.50 -92.71
N THR A 700 66.76 58.44 -91.89
CA THR A 700 67.37 58.23 -90.56
C THR A 700 68.11 56.90 -90.34
N SER A 701 69.26 56.73 -90.99
CA SER A 701 70.27 55.80 -90.50
C SER A 701 70.81 56.33 -89.17
N ILE A 702 70.94 55.46 -88.16
CA ILE A 702 71.95 55.67 -87.12
C ILE A 702 73.30 55.72 -87.84
N VAL A 703 74.08 56.78 -87.62
CA VAL A 703 75.42 56.90 -88.20
C VAL A 703 76.37 56.11 -87.31
N ILE A 704 76.65 54.89 -87.74
CA ILE A 704 77.74 54.06 -87.24
C ILE A 704 79.06 54.73 -87.71
N PRO A 705 79.99 55.12 -86.82
CA PRO A 705 81.31 55.59 -87.24
C PRO A 705 82.06 54.48 -88.01
N ASP A 706 82.67 54.81 -89.15
CA ASP A 706 83.35 53.83 -90.01
C ASP A 706 84.66 53.29 -89.37
N ASP A 707 85.24 54.01 -88.42
CA ASP A 707 86.41 53.61 -87.63
C ASP A 707 86.02 53.27 -86.18
N PHE A 708 85.97 51.98 -85.83
CA PHE A 708 86.04 51.51 -84.44
C PHE A 708 87.38 50.81 -84.22
N GLU A 709 88.08 51.12 -83.13
CA GLU A 709 89.37 50.49 -82.84
C GLU A 709 89.23 49.03 -82.36
N SER A 710 88.01 48.59 -82.00
CA SER A 710 87.69 47.18 -81.83
C SER A 710 86.22 46.83 -82.09
N GLN A 711 85.96 45.58 -82.49
CA GLN A 711 84.61 45.04 -82.72
C GLN A 711 83.68 45.16 -81.49
N LYS A 712 84.23 45.21 -80.28
CA LYS A 712 83.48 45.36 -79.02
C LYS A 712 82.83 46.74 -78.88
N GLU A 713 83.48 47.77 -79.40
CA GLU A 713 83.02 49.16 -79.33
C GLU A 713 81.80 49.39 -80.24
N MET A 714 81.84 48.79 -81.45
CA MET A 714 80.68 48.70 -82.36
C MET A 714 79.48 47.99 -81.71
N GLU A 715 79.74 46.87 -81.03
CA GLU A 715 78.70 46.12 -80.32
C GLU A 715 78.10 46.89 -79.13
N GLU A 716 78.87 47.73 -78.44
CA GLU A 716 78.38 48.58 -77.35
C GLU A 716 77.55 49.76 -77.88
N PHE A 717 77.97 50.38 -78.99
CA PHE A 717 77.21 51.44 -79.67
C PHE A 717 75.84 50.98 -80.14
N ILE A 718 75.76 49.84 -80.85
CA ILE A 718 74.48 49.30 -81.36
C ILE A 718 73.54 48.93 -80.20
N ARG A 719 74.07 48.34 -79.12
CA ARG A 719 73.28 47.94 -77.95
C ARG A 719 72.73 49.14 -77.17
N GLY A 720 73.51 50.22 -77.08
CA GLY A 720 73.05 51.50 -76.51
C GLY A 720 71.91 52.15 -77.32
N ALA A 721 72.05 52.19 -78.65
CA ALA A 721 71.03 52.77 -79.53
C ALA A 721 69.69 52.01 -79.49
N LEU A 722 69.73 50.67 -79.39
CA LEU A 722 68.53 49.84 -79.21
C LEU A 722 67.86 50.09 -77.85
N ALA A 723 68.63 50.12 -76.76
CA ALA A 723 68.09 50.35 -75.41
C ALA A 723 67.37 51.71 -75.29
N GLN A 724 67.83 52.75 -76.01
CA GLN A 724 67.16 54.05 -76.04
C GLN A 724 65.78 53.98 -76.75
N LEU A 725 65.68 53.27 -77.87
CA LEU A 725 64.41 53.08 -78.59
C LEU A 725 63.40 52.23 -77.80
N GLU A 726 63.87 51.26 -77.00
CA GLU A 726 62.99 50.50 -76.11
C GLU A 726 62.44 51.36 -74.96
N ALA A 727 63.28 52.22 -74.36
CA ALA A 727 62.86 53.15 -73.32
C ALA A 727 61.82 54.18 -73.82
N GLU A 728 62.00 54.73 -75.02
CA GLU A 728 61.03 55.64 -75.64
C GLU A 728 59.67 54.95 -75.90
N ARG A 729 59.70 53.68 -76.33
CA ARG A 729 58.48 52.88 -76.56
C ARG A 729 57.73 52.56 -75.27
N ASP A 730 58.43 52.25 -74.17
CA ASP A 730 57.77 51.88 -72.91
C ASP A 730 57.23 53.10 -72.13
N GLU A 731 57.84 54.29 -72.24
CA GLU A 731 57.24 55.51 -71.66
C GLU A 731 55.95 55.93 -72.37
N VAL A 732 55.86 55.80 -73.71
CA VAL A 732 54.61 56.03 -74.46
C VAL A 732 53.50 55.07 -74.01
N ARG A 733 53.84 53.80 -73.75
CA ARG A 733 52.90 52.82 -73.20
C ARG A 733 52.40 53.23 -71.80
N ARG A 734 53.32 53.63 -70.92
CA ARG A 734 53.00 54.05 -69.54
C ARG A 734 52.05 55.25 -69.51
N GLN A 735 52.20 56.20 -70.44
CA GLN A 735 51.31 57.36 -70.57
C GLN A 735 49.88 56.98 -70.99
N LEU A 736 49.71 55.98 -71.86
CA LEU A 736 48.39 55.47 -72.27
C LEU A 736 47.66 54.77 -71.10
N GLU A 737 48.40 54.02 -70.28
CA GLU A 737 47.87 53.34 -69.09
C GLU A 737 47.49 54.35 -67.98
N GLU A 738 48.23 55.47 -67.84
CA GLU A 738 47.91 56.59 -66.94
C GLU A 738 46.60 57.31 -67.31
N GLU A 739 46.40 57.63 -68.60
CA GLU A 739 45.17 58.24 -69.11
C GLU A 739 43.94 57.33 -68.87
N HIS A 740 44.06 56.04 -69.14
CA HIS A 740 42.97 55.09 -68.90
C HIS A 740 42.62 54.98 -67.40
N ARG A 741 43.61 55.11 -66.50
CA ARG A 741 43.40 55.16 -65.05
C ARG A 741 42.63 56.41 -64.62
N LEU A 742 42.98 57.58 -65.18
CA LEU A 742 42.30 58.85 -64.91
C LEU A 742 40.83 58.84 -65.40
N HIS A 743 40.57 58.29 -66.59
CA HIS A 743 39.22 58.18 -67.14
C HIS A 743 38.29 57.32 -66.25
N MET A 744 38.78 56.21 -65.72
CA MET A 744 38.02 55.34 -64.81
C MET A 744 37.76 56.02 -63.45
N ALA A 745 38.71 56.78 -62.91
CA ALA A 745 38.54 57.53 -61.67
C ALA A 745 37.45 58.61 -61.79
N ALA A 746 37.41 59.34 -62.92
CA ALA A 746 36.35 60.30 -63.21
C ALA A 746 34.97 59.63 -63.26
N ARG A 747 34.87 58.45 -63.90
CA ARG A 747 33.60 57.70 -64.01
C ARG A 747 33.05 57.26 -62.64
N HIS A 748 33.92 56.91 -61.69
CA HIS A 748 33.50 56.58 -60.32
C HIS A 748 33.03 57.80 -59.52
N GLN A 749 33.65 58.99 -59.67
CA GLN A 749 33.17 60.20 -58.99
C GLN A 749 31.73 60.56 -59.40
N THR A 750 31.40 60.48 -60.70
CA THR A 750 30.05 60.75 -61.19
C THR A 750 29.01 59.78 -60.60
N ALA A 751 29.36 58.50 -60.44
CA ALA A 751 28.49 57.50 -59.84
C ALA A 751 28.23 57.76 -58.34
N LEU A 752 29.25 58.20 -57.59
CA LEU A 752 29.10 58.54 -56.17
C LEU A 752 28.25 59.80 -55.95
N ALA A 753 28.36 60.80 -56.82
CA ALA A 753 27.50 61.99 -56.78
C ALA A 753 26.01 61.64 -56.90
N LEU A 754 25.65 60.80 -57.89
CA LEU A 754 24.28 60.31 -58.11
C LEU A 754 23.75 59.46 -56.94
N SER A 755 24.63 58.74 -56.22
CA SER A 755 24.24 57.94 -55.05
C SER A 755 23.95 58.81 -53.83
N LEU A 756 24.71 59.89 -53.60
CA LEU A 756 24.47 60.85 -52.51
C LEU A 756 23.15 61.61 -52.69
N GLU A 757 22.78 61.95 -53.94
CA GLU A 757 21.52 62.62 -54.25
C GLU A 757 20.29 61.77 -53.89
N HIS A 758 20.38 60.44 -54.01
CA HIS A 758 19.31 59.51 -53.65
C HIS A 758 19.16 59.26 -52.14
N GLN A 759 20.18 59.52 -51.31
CA GLN A 759 20.12 59.25 -49.87
C GLN A 759 19.40 60.33 -49.06
N HIS A 760 19.13 61.50 -49.64
CA HIS A 760 18.55 62.64 -48.92
C HIS A 760 17.03 62.56 -48.63
N TYR A 761 16.32 61.51 -49.11
CA TYR A 761 14.85 61.44 -49.09
C TYR A 761 14.22 60.49 -48.05
N SER A 762 15.00 59.84 -47.17
CA SER A 762 14.49 58.73 -46.31
C SER A 762 14.88 58.80 -44.82
N HIS A 763 14.76 59.97 -44.18
CA HIS A 763 14.94 60.12 -42.72
C HIS A 763 13.93 61.09 -42.07
N GLN A 764 12.88 60.55 -41.42
CA GLN A 764 12.34 61.10 -40.16
C GLN A 764 11.49 60.04 -39.40
N PRO A 765 11.45 60.05 -38.05
CA PRO A 765 10.82 58.99 -37.25
C PRO A 765 9.62 59.44 -36.37
N ALA A 766 8.80 58.49 -35.89
CA ALA A 766 8.12 58.56 -34.58
C ALA A 766 7.52 57.20 -34.16
N HIS A 767 7.34 57.03 -32.84
CA HIS A 767 6.44 56.03 -32.23
C HIS A 767 4.97 56.45 -32.39
N GLU A 768 4.03 55.49 -32.36
CA GLU A 768 3.17 55.28 -31.18
C GLU A 768 2.40 53.95 -31.25
N GLN A 769 1.77 53.57 -30.13
CA GLN A 769 1.07 52.29 -29.94
C GLN A 769 -0.43 52.47 -30.16
N HIS A 770 -1.12 51.46 -30.71
CA HIS A 770 -2.32 50.91 -30.06
C HIS A 770 -2.70 49.53 -30.62
N HIS A 771 -3.87 49.03 -30.24
CA HIS A 771 -4.19 47.62 -30.04
C HIS A 771 -5.32 47.09 -30.95
N ASP A 772 -5.35 45.77 -31.07
CA ASP A 772 -6.51 44.89 -31.28
C ASP A 772 -7.20 44.71 -32.65
N HIS A 773 -7.62 43.45 -32.84
CA HIS A 773 -8.59 42.84 -33.76
C HIS A 773 -8.45 43.10 -35.28
N ASP A 774 -8.06 42.09 -36.07
CA ASP A 774 -8.84 40.89 -36.44
C ASP A 774 -9.88 41.18 -37.54
N HIS A 775 -9.60 40.73 -38.77
CA HIS A 775 -10.49 39.82 -39.51
C HIS A 775 -9.84 39.29 -40.79
N SER A 776 -10.22 38.05 -41.11
CA SER A 776 -9.83 37.28 -42.28
C SER A 776 -10.36 37.82 -43.60
N GLN A 777 -9.66 37.47 -44.69
CA GLN A 777 -10.17 36.72 -45.85
C GLN A 777 -9.79 37.33 -47.21
N ASP A 778 -9.46 36.45 -48.16
CA ASP A 778 -8.99 36.78 -49.52
C ASP A 778 -10.03 37.55 -50.34
N HIS A 779 -9.57 38.45 -51.22
CA HIS A 779 -10.27 38.74 -52.48
C HIS A 779 -9.33 39.18 -53.61
N HIS A 780 -9.29 38.33 -54.65
CA HIS A 780 -9.01 38.60 -56.08
C HIS A 780 -7.88 39.55 -56.51
N SER A 781 -6.87 38.94 -57.16
CA SER A 781 -6.02 39.58 -58.18
C SER A 781 -6.79 39.77 -59.49
N HIS A 782 -6.53 40.87 -60.23
CA HIS A 782 -6.93 41.01 -61.64
C HIS A 782 -6.03 42.00 -62.43
N CYS A 783 -5.54 41.53 -63.59
CA CYS A 783 -5.07 42.25 -64.78
C CYS A 783 -3.99 43.37 -64.68
N GLU A 784 -2.81 43.04 -65.22
CA GLU A 784 -2.09 43.74 -66.31
C GLU A 784 -2.10 45.29 -66.39
N HIS A 785 -0.90 45.88 -66.51
CA HIS A 785 -0.46 46.47 -67.79
C HIS A 785 1.06 46.69 -67.88
N SER A 786 1.54 46.75 -69.12
CA SER A 786 2.95 46.80 -69.55
C SER A 786 3.70 48.08 -69.17
N HIS A 787 5.00 47.98 -68.85
CA HIS A 787 6.08 48.30 -69.80
C HIS A 787 7.50 48.07 -69.26
N ASP A 788 8.47 48.07 -70.16
CA ASP A 788 9.89 47.86 -69.94
C ASP A 788 10.54 48.92 -69.04
N ASN A 789 11.40 48.50 -68.11
CA ASN A 789 12.69 49.16 -67.96
C ASN A 789 13.77 48.24 -67.37
N SER A 790 15.03 48.47 -67.75
CA SER A 790 16.19 47.65 -67.37
C SER A 790 16.66 47.93 -65.93
N GLY A 791 16.00 47.32 -64.95
CA GLY A 791 16.27 47.45 -63.51
C GLY A 791 17.06 46.29 -62.87
N GLY A 792 18.08 45.76 -63.55
CA GLY A 792 18.90 44.67 -62.99
C GLY A 792 19.70 45.11 -61.77
N VAL A 793 19.46 44.49 -60.61
CA VAL A 793 20.28 44.70 -59.40
C VAL A 793 21.73 44.29 -59.69
N PRO A 794 22.75 45.12 -59.37
CA PRO A 794 24.15 44.75 -59.60
C PRO A 794 24.53 43.42 -58.96
N VAL A 795 25.35 42.62 -59.64
CA VAL A 795 25.64 41.24 -59.24
C VAL A 795 26.30 41.19 -57.86
N GLU A 796 27.15 42.16 -57.53
CA GLU A 796 27.78 42.29 -56.21
C GLU A 796 26.75 42.58 -55.11
N VAL A 797 25.72 43.37 -55.40
CA VAL A 797 24.63 43.68 -54.47
C VAL A 797 23.71 42.47 -54.30
N HIS A 798 23.42 41.74 -55.39
CA HIS A 798 22.64 40.50 -55.32
C HIS A 798 23.39 39.41 -54.54
N GLN A 799 24.69 39.22 -54.78
CA GLN A 799 25.53 38.27 -54.03
C GLN A 799 25.70 38.69 -52.55
N ALA A 800 25.87 39.98 -52.26
CA ALA A 800 25.95 40.47 -50.88
C ALA A 800 24.62 40.25 -50.13
N LEU A 801 23.49 40.48 -50.79
CA LEU A 801 22.15 40.22 -50.25
C LEU A 801 21.92 38.71 -50.07
N GLN A 802 22.31 37.89 -51.04
CA GLN A 802 22.21 36.42 -50.97
C GLN A 802 23.04 35.86 -49.82
N ALA A 803 24.30 36.30 -49.66
CA ALA A 803 25.16 35.89 -48.55
C ALA A 803 24.69 36.42 -47.18
N ALA A 804 24.00 37.56 -47.15
CA ALA A 804 23.34 38.06 -45.94
C ALA A 804 22.08 37.24 -45.60
N MET A 805 21.26 36.90 -46.59
CA MET A 805 20.11 36.01 -46.45
C MET A 805 20.51 34.60 -46.04
N GLU A 806 21.58 34.04 -46.61
CA GLU A 806 22.10 32.72 -46.25
C GLU A 806 22.60 32.70 -44.79
N LYS A 807 23.36 33.72 -44.36
CA LYS A 807 23.77 33.86 -42.95
C LYS A 807 22.58 34.05 -42.01
N LEU A 808 21.55 34.78 -42.44
CA LEU A 808 20.31 34.95 -41.68
C LEU A 808 19.52 33.64 -41.59
N GLN A 809 19.45 32.86 -42.68
CA GLN A 809 18.80 31.55 -42.75
C GLN A 809 19.55 30.52 -41.91
N GLN A 810 20.88 30.44 -42.01
CA GLN A 810 21.70 29.61 -41.14
C GLN A 810 21.49 29.97 -39.67
N ARG A 811 21.55 31.27 -39.31
CA ARG A 811 21.31 31.73 -37.93
C ARG A 811 19.88 31.43 -37.45
N PHE A 812 18.87 31.60 -38.31
CA PHE A 812 17.48 31.30 -37.99
C PHE A 812 17.26 29.80 -37.78
N THR A 813 17.81 28.95 -38.65
CA THR A 813 17.78 27.49 -38.51
C THR A 813 18.50 27.04 -37.25
N SER A 814 19.70 27.56 -36.97
CA SER A 814 20.43 27.27 -35.72
C SER A 814 19.65 27.69 -34.48
N LEU A 815 19.04 28.88 -34.47
CA LEU A 815 18.26 29.38 -33.34
C LEU A 815 16.91 28.65 -33.19
N MET A 816 16.31 28.17 -34.29
CA MET A 816 15.13 27.31 -34.26
C MET A 816 15.46 25.90 -33.75
N GLN A 817 16.64 25.35 -34.09
CA GLN A 817 17.13 24.11 -33.52
C GLN A 817 17.45 24.28 -32.03
N GLU A 818 18.22 25.30 -31.65
CA GLU A 818 18.50 25.64 -30.25
C GLU A 818 17.20 25.81 -29.44
N LYS A 819 16.17 26.45 -30.02
CA LYS A 819 14.84 26.57 -29.41
C LYS A 819 14.09 25.24 -29.32
N ALA A 820 14.28 24.31 -30.25
CA ALA A 820 13.71 22.96 -30.19
C ALA A 820 14.40 22.14 -29.10
N ASP A 821 15.74 22.11 -29.10
CA ASP A 821 16.57 21.43 -28.10
C ASP A 821 16.30 21.97 -26.69
N LEU A 822 16.15 23.30 -26.53
CA LEU A 822 15.75 23.93 -25.27
C LEU A 822 14.32 23.56 -24.86
N LYS A 823 13.39 23.40 -25.81
CA LYS A 823 12.00 22.99 -25.51
C LYS A 823 11.94 21.53 -25.07
N GLU A 824 12.64 20.63 -25.76
CA GLU A 824 12.79 19.23 -25.34
C GLU A 824 13.44 19.14 -23.95
N ARG A 825 14.47 19.95 -23.68
CA ARG A 825 15.13 20.02 -22.37
C ARG A 825 14.26 20.63 -21.27
N VAL A 826 13.35 21.54 -21.60
CA VAL A 826 12.31 22.04 -20.68
C VAL A 826 11.30 20.92 -20.39
N GLU A 827 10.82 20.20 -21.40
CA GLU A 827 9.90 19.06 -21.21
C GLU A 827 10.53 17.90 -20.41
N GLU A 828 11.83 17.63 -20.61
CA GLU A 828 12.61 16.69 -19.77
C GLU A 828 12.70 17.17 -18.32
N LEU A 829 12.93 18.47 -18.09
CA LEU A 829 13.00 19.06 -16.75
C LEU A 829 11.63 19.11 -16.07
N GLU A 830 10.55 19.43 -16.79
CA GLU A 830 9.19 19.38 -16.28
C GLU A 830 8.80 17.96 -15.87
N HIS A 831 9.11 16.94 -16.69
CA HIS A 831 8.92 15.54 -16.33
C HIS A 831 9.71 15.16 -15.07
N ARG A 832 10.98 15.60 -14.95
CA ARG A 832 11.78 15.39 -13.73
C ARG A 832 11.21 16.11 -12.52
N CYS A 833 10.69 17.34 -12.65
CA CYS A 833 10.06 18.07 -11.57
C CYS A 833 8.77 17.37 -11.10
N ILE A 834 7.95 16.82 -12.01
CA ILE A 834 6.77 16.03 -11.68
C ILE A 834 7.17 14.74 -10.93
N GLN A 835 8.19 14.02 -11.42
CA GLN A 835 8.71 12.83 -10.75
C GLN A 835 9.25 13.15 -9.35
N LEU A 836 10.09 14.19 -9.22
CA LEU A 836 10.65 14.62 -7.94
C LEU A 836 9.59 15.15 -6.97
N SER A 837 8.48 15.73 -7.47
CA SER A 837 7.31 16.04 -6.63
C SER A 837 6.72 14.76 -6.07
N GLY A 838 6.37 13.78 -6.93
CA GLY A 838 5.80 12.50 -6.47
C GLY A 838 6.71 11.70 -5.52
N GLU A 839 8.03 11.74 -5.74
CA GLU A 839 9.01 11.19 -4.80
C GLU A 839 9.04 11.98 -3.47
N THR A 840 8.94 13.31 -3.52
CA THR A 840 8.86 14.18 -2.32
C THR A 840 7.56 13.96 -1.55
N ASP A 841 6.44 13.79 -2.24
CA ASP A 841 5.13 13.50 -1.66
C ASP A 841 5.13 12.12 -0.98
N THR A 842 5.72 11.11 -1.63
CA THR A 842 5.94 9.76 -1.06
C THR A 842 6.86 9.81 0.18
N ILE A 843 7.90 10.64 0.17
CA ILE A 843 8.75 10.89 1.34
C ILE A 843 7.96 11.61 2.45
N GLY A 844 7.06 12.53 2.10
CA GLY A 844 6.14 13.20 3.01
C GLY A 844 5.18 12.22 3.70
N GLU A 845 4.57 11.31 2.94
CA GLU A 845 3.76 10.20 3.46
C GLU A 845 4.58 9.30 4.40
N TYR A 846 5.79 8.91 4.01
CA TYR A 846 6.66 8.11 4.87
C TYR A 846 7.05 8.83 6.16
N ILE A 847 7.30 10.14 6.12
CA ILE A 847 7.55 10.97 7.30
C ILE A 847 6.30 11.02 8.19
N ALA A 848 5.10 11.19 7.62
CA ALA A 848 3.84 11.20 8.38
C ALA A 848 3.54 9.84 9.03
N LEU A 849 3.74 8.73 8.30
CA LEU A 849 3.63 7.37 8.80
C LEU A 849 4.64 7.10 9.93
N TYR A 850 5.90 7.52 9.77
CA TYR A 850 6.92 7.39 10.81
C TYR A 850 6.60 8.24 12.04
N GLN A 851 6.11 9.47 11.87
CA GLN A 851 5.66 10.31 13.00
C GLN A 851 4.47 9.67 13.74
N SER A 852 3.48 9.15 13.02
CA SER A 852 2.32 8.43 13.58
C SER A 852 2.76 7.16 14.32
N GLN A 853 3.58 6.32 13.70
CA GLN A 853 4.14 5.13 14.34
C GLN A 853 4.96 5.48 15.59
N ARG A 854 5.73 6.58 15.55
CA ARG A 854 6.52 7.07 16.69
C ARG A 854 5.63 7.63 17.81
N ALA A 855 4.50 8.25 17.49
CA ALA A 855 3.50 8.67 18.46
C ALA A 855 2.84 7.46 19.14
N ILE A 856 2.42 6.45 18.38
CA ILE A 856 1.86 5.19 18.90
C ILE A 856 2.89 4.43 19.75
N MET A 857 4.16 4.40 19.34
CA MET A 857 5.25 3.82 20.13
C MET A 857 5.47 4.58 21.46
N LYS A 858 5.44 5.92 21.43
CA LYS A 858 5.53 6.75 22.65
C LYS A 858 4.33 6.52 23.58
N GLN A 859 3.11 6.47 23.05
CA GLN A 859 1.92 6.18 23.84
C GLN A 859 2.02 4.80 24.51
N LYS A 860 2.37 3.76 23.74
CA LYS A 860 2.59 2.40 24.28
C LYS A 860 3.78 2.28 25.23
N HIS A 861 4.74 3.20 25.17
CA HIS A 861 5.80 3.31 26.18
C HIS A 861 5.24 3.93 27.46
N HIS A 862 4.49 5.02 27.35
CA HIS A 862 3.89 5.72 28.49
C HIS A 862 2.84 4.85 29.22
N GLU A 863 2.00 4.11 28.49
CA GLU A 863 1.07 3.12 29.04
C GLU A 863 1.82 2.02 29.84
N LYS A 864 2.98 1.57 29.34
CA LYS A 864 3.84 0.62 30.07
C LYS A 864 4.50 1.25 31.29
N GLU A 865 4.98 2.49 31.20
CA GLU A 865 5.56 3.21 32.34
C GLU A 865 4.51 3.45 33.44
N GLN A 866 3.28 3.83 33.07
CA GLN A 866 2.15 3.93 33.99
C GLN A 866 1.84 2.58 34.66
N TYR A 867 1.78 1.49 33.89
CA TYR A 867 1.55 0.14 34.43
C TYR A 867 2.69 -0.32 35.37
N ILE A 868 3.95 -0.06 35.00
CA ILE A 868 5.12 -0.37 35.83
C ILE A 868 5.11 0.47 37.12
N SER A 869 4.73 1.75 37.05
CA SER A 869 4.60 2.65 38.19
C SER A 869 3.49 2.17 39.15
N MET A 870 2.31 1.83 38.62
CA MET A 870 1.20 1.25 39.38
C MET A 870 1.63 -0.07 40.06
N LEU A 871 2.28 -0.98 39.34
CA LEU A 871 2.76 -2.25 39.89
C LEU A 871 3.88 -2.06 40.94
N ALA A 872 4.70 -1.00 40.82
CA ALA A 872 5.67 -0.62 41.84
C ALA A 872 4.99 -0.05 43.10
N GLN A 873 3.94 0.76 42.93
CA GLN A 873 3.12 1.28 44.03
C GLN A 873 2.36 0.16 44.75
N ASP A 874 1.72 -0.77 44.03
CA ASP A 874 1.03 -1.94 44.60
C ASP A 874 2.02 -2.82 45.40
N LYS A 875 3.24 -2.98 44.90
CA LYS A 875 4.32 -3.70 45.59
C LYS A 875 4.79 -2.99 46.86
N GLU A 876 4.80 -1.65 46.88
CA GLU A 876 5.13 -0.87 48.07
C GLU A 876 3.98 -0.86 49.09
N GLU A 877 2.73 -0.74 48.67
CA GLU A 877 1.55 -0.89 49.53
C GLU A 877 1.48 -2.29 50.16
N MET A 878 1.73 -3.34 49.36
CA MET A 878 1.82 -4.72 49.86
C MET A 878 2.98 -4.92 50.84
N LYS A 879 4.14 -4.30 50.59
CA LYS A 879 5.28 -4.33 51.52
C LYS A 879 4.95 -3.61 52.84
N ALA A 880 4.22 -2.49 52.80
CA ALA A 880 3.76 -1.79 53.99
C ALA A 880 2.76 -2.64 54.79
N LYS A 881 1.75 -3.24 54.14
CA LYS A 881 0.79 -4.17 54.76
C LYS A 881 1.46 -5.40 55.37
N LEU A 882 2.51 -5.94 54.73
CA LEU A 882 3.31 -7.04 55.31
C LEU A 882 4.13 -6.62 56.54
N ALA A 883 4.63 -5.38 56.59
CA ALA A 883 5.32 -4.85 57.75
C ALA A 883 4.36 -4.57 58.92
N GLU A 884 3.16 -4.04 58.65
CA GLU A 884 2.10 -3.88 59.63
C GLU A 884 1.62 -5.23 60.20
N LEU A 885 1.46 -6.23 59.34
CA LEU A 885 1.16 -7.61 59.74
C LEU A 885 2.26 -8.19 60.65
N GLN A 886 3.54 -7.90 60.36
CA GLN A 886 4.66 -8.33 61.20
C GLN A 886 4.62 -7.68 62.59
N ASP A 887 4.34 -6.37 62.69
CA ASP A 887 4.21 -5.68 63.97
C ASP A 887 3.01 -6.20 64.79
N LEU A 888 1.85 -6.38 64.14
CA LEU A 888 0.66 -6.97 64.77
C LEU A 888 0.93 -8.39 65.30
N VAL A 889 1.65 -9.23 64.54
CA VAL A 889 2.05 -10.58 65.00
C VAL A 889 3.04 -10.51 66.17
N MET A 890 4.00 -9.58 66.14
CA MET A 890 4.90 -9.36 67.28
C MET A 890 4.14 -8.88 68.53
N ARG A 891 3.14 -8.02 68.37
CA ARG A 891 2.27 -7.52 69.43
C ARG A 891 1.42 -8.64 70.04
N LEU A 892 0.79 -9.48 69.21
CA LEU A 892 0.03 -10.65 69.67
C LEU A 892 0.91 -11.69 70.37
N VAL A 893 2.17 -11.87 69.93
CA VAL A 893 3.14 -12.70 70.65
C VAL A 893 3.51 -12.10 72.01
N ALA A 894 3.65 -10.77 72.11
CA ALA A 894 3.89 -10.09 73.39
C ALA A 894 2.69 -10.20 74.34
N GLU A 895 1.46 -9.94 73.87
CA GLU A 895 0.20 -10.12 74.61
C GLU A 895 0.07 -11.54 75.15
N ARG A 896 0.32 -12.56 74.31
CA ARG A 896 0.35 -13.97 74.69
C ARG A 896 1.43 -14.27 75.74
N ASN A 897 2.62 -13.69 75.61
CA ASN A 897 3.71 -13.90 76.57
C ASN A 897 3.41 -13.24 77.93
N GLU A 898 2.75 -12.08 77.95
CA GLU A 898 2.20 -11.50 79.18
C GLU A 898 1.15 -12.41 79.81
N TRP A 899 0.21 -12.93 79.02
CA TRP A 899 -0.83 -13.85 79.49
C TRP A 899 -0.21 -15.12 80.12
N TYR A 900 0.77 -15.73 79.47
CA TYR A 900 1.54 -16.86 80.01
C TYR A 900 2.28 -16.51 81.30
N SER A 901 2.83 -15.29 81.41
CA SER A 901 3.51 -14.82 82.62
C SER A 901 2.54 -14.62 83.79
N ARG A 902 1.33 -14.10 83.51
CA ARG A 902 0.26 -13.95 84.50
C ARG A 902 -0.29 -15.32 84.93
N TYR A 903 -0.49 -16.25 83.99
CA TYR A 903 -0.96 -17.60 84.25
C TYR A 903 0.04 -18.42 85.08
N THR A 904 1.32 -18.44 84.70
CA THR A 904 2.36 -19.16 85.47
C THR A 904 2.57 -18.56 86.86
N GLY A 905 2.49 -17.23 87.01
CA GLY A 905 2.45 -16.57 88.31
C GLY A 905 1.25 -16.96 89.19
N ALA A 906 0.07 -17.17 88.59
CA ALA A 906 -1.11 -17.63 89.31
C ALA A 906 -1.02 -19.12 89.73
N VAL A 907 -0.54 -19.99 88.84
CA VAL A 907 -0.36 -21.44 89.12
C VAL A 907 0.72 -21.69 90.17
N ALA A 908 1.81 -20.91 90.16
CA ALA A 908 2.83 -20.95 91.21
C ALA A 908 2.29 -20.53 92.61
N GLY A 909 1.14 -19.84 92.65
CA GLY A 909 0.50 -19.38 93.89
C GLY A 909 -0.43 -20.40 94.59
N THR A 910 -0.68 -21.57 94.00
CA THR A 910 -1.73 -22.50 94.47
C THR A 910 -1.24 -23.94 94.73
N GLY A 911 -0.15 -24.08 95.49
CA GLY A 911 0.40 -25.39 95.85
C GLY A 911 -0.20 -26.02 97.12
N GLN A 912 -1.10 -27.00 97.00
CA GLN A 912 -1.30 -28.05 98.02
C GLN A 912 -1.99 -29.32 97.50
N VAL A 913 -1.54 -30.48 98.03
CA VAL A 913 -2.13 -31.84 97.92
C VAL A 913 -1.80 -32.69 96.65
N ASN A 914 -0.84 -33.60 96.87
CA ASN A 914 -0.46 -34.85 96.15
C ASN A 914 -1.59 -35.92 96.12
N PRO A 915 -1.42 -37.13 95.49
CA PRO A 915 -0.44 -37.59 94.48
C PRO A 915 -1.10 -38.43 93.32
N ASP A 916 -0.29 -39.23 92.61
CA ASP A 916 -0.63 -40.38 91.74
C ASP A 916 -1.51 -40.14 90.49
N LEU A 917 -0.84 -39.87 89.35
CA LEU A 917 -0.64 -40.88 88.30
C LEU A 917 0.37 -40.41 87.22
N LEU A 918 1.58 -40.98 87.25
CA LEU A 918 2.56 -41.02 86.16
C LEU A 918 2.62 -42.49 85.64
N PRO A 919 3.24 -42.83 84.47
CA PRO A 919 4.22 -42.11 83.64
C PRO A 919 3.76 -42.02 82.15
N VAL A 920 4.53 -41.79 81.07
CA VAL A 920 5.97 -41.80 80.72
C VAL A 920 6.19 -40.68 79.67
N GLY A 921 7.30 -39.93 79.63
CA GLY A 921 8.46 -39.93 80.53
C GLY A 921 9.48 -38.84 80.19
N GLU A 922 10.57 -38.85 80.96
CA GLU A 922 11.78 -38.02 80.83
C GLU A 922 12.60 -38.46 79.58
N ASP A 923 13.63 -37.77 79.06
CA ASP A 923 14.64 -36.84 79.61
C ASP A 923 14.61 -35.45 78.91
N HIS A 924 14.84 -34.28 79.54
CA HIS A 924 15.86 -33.77 80.49
C HIS A 924 17.06 -33.05 79.83
N ALA A 925 17.64 -32.07 80.56
CA ALA A 925 18.82 -31.24 80.22
C ALA A 925 18.70 -30.37 78.92
N HIS A 926 18.51 -29.04 78.91
CA HIS A 926 18.83 -27.98 79.89
C HIS A 926 20.34 -27.92 80.29
N PRO A 927 20.95 -26.72 80.46
CA PRO A 927 20.87 -25.48 79.67
C PRO A 927 22.28 -24.81 79.51
N VAL A 928 22.36 -23.47 79.52
CA VAL A 928 23.52 -22.61 79.92
C VAL A 928 24.52 -22.13 78.84
N HIS A 929 24.35 -20.85 78.45
CA HIS A 929 25.28 -19.69 78.47
C HIS A 929 26.80 -19.84 78.13
N GLN A 930 27.58 -18.81 77.72
CA GLN A 930 27.40 -17.46 77.12
C GLN A 930 28.80 -16.77 77.04
N ALA A 931 28.96 -15.72 76.21
CA ALA A 931 30.03 -14.67 76.25
C ALA A 931 31.41 -14.93 75.58
N HIS A 932 32.18 -13.83 75.48
CA HIS A 932 33.48 -13.62 74.80
C HIS A 932 33.41 -13.66 73.24
N ALA A 933 33.59 -12.58 72.45
CA ALA A 933 34.12 -11.20 72.57
C ALA A 933 35.64 -11.00 72.32
N HIS A 934 35.95 -9.91 71.59
CA HIS A 934 37.26 -9.37 71.16
C HIS A 934 37.97 -10.06 69.97
N THR A 935 38.84 -9.41 69.15
CA THR A 935 39.05 -8.00 68.69
C THR A 935 40.06 -8.05 67.50
N GLU A 936 40.40 -6.92 66.85
CA GLU A 936 41.49 -6.70 65.85
C GLU A 936 41.17 -7.01 64.36
N LEU A 937 41.76 -6.33 63.35
CA LEU A 937 42.25 -4.95 63.14
C LEU A 937 42.68 -4.83 61.65
N ASN A 938 42.23 -3.82 60.90
CA ASN A 938 43.10 -3.06 59.96
C ASN A 938 42.42 -1.75 59.48
N ALA A 939 43.17 -0.85 58.84
CA ALA A 939 42.79 0.57 58.71
C ALA A 939 43.02 1.23 57.34
N GLY A 940 42.29 2.34 57.11
CA GLY A 940 42.55 3.35 56.07
C GLY A 940 41.52 3.42 54.92
N ARG A 941 41.31 4.55 54.24
CA ARG A 941 41.74 5.95 54.52
C ARG A 941 41.00 6.94 53.58
N ALA A 942 40.17 7.84 54.15
CA ALA A 942 39.55 9.01 53.49
C ALA A 942 38.68 8.67 52.23
N GLU A 943 37.94 9.55 51.53
CA GLU A 943 37.67 11.01 51.55
C GLU A 943 36.11 11.21 51.48
N ALA A 944 35.45 12.07 52.26
CA ALA A 944 35.23 13.52 52.09
C ALA A 944 34.37 13.96 50.88
N MET A 945 33.09 14.31 51.14
CA MET A 945 32.13 15.16 50.40
C MET A 945 30.81 15.10 51.21
N GLU A 946 30.23 16.12 51.84
CA GLU A 946 30.16 17.58 51.63
C GLU A 946 29.44 18.05 50.35
N VAL A 947 28.33 18.79 50.57
CA VAL A 947 27.98 20.14 50.05
C VAL A 947 27.98 20.36 48.49
N ILE A 948 26.95 20.82 47.75
CA ILE A 948 25.79 21.75 47.91
C ILE A 948 26.23 23.25 47.74
N PRO A 949 25.42 24.23 47.25
CA PRO A 949 24.17 24.26 46.48
C PRO A 949 24.33 24.98 45.09
N LEU A 950 23.21 25.33 44.43
CA LEU A 950 23.05 26.37 43.38
C LEU A 950 23.66 26.04 41.97
N SER A 951 23.15 26.59 40.85
CA SER A 951 22.32 27.78 40.63
C SER A 951 21.18 27.63 39.59
N GLU A 952 20.22 28.55 39.65
CA GLU A 952 19.20 28.95 38.64
C GLU A 952 19.83 29.61 37.39
N PRO A 953 19.10 30.08 36.34
CA PRO A 953 17.64 30.16 36.09
C PRO A 953 17.22 29.49 34.75
N THR A 954 16.00 29.56 34.16
CA THR A 954 14.73 30.33 34.30
C THR A 954 13.60 29.44 33.68
N THR A 955 12.26 29.60 33.76
CA THR A 955 11.30 30.66 34.18
C THR A 955 9.98 29.99 34.63
N GLY A 956 9.03 30.76 35.19
CA GLY A 956 7.63 30.35 35.40
C GLY A 956 6.70 30.54 34.17
N PRO A 957 5.35 30.52 34.31
CA PRO A 957 4.60 30.68 35.57
C PRO A 957 3.52 29.63 35.90
N GLU A 958 3.24 29.55 37.21
CA GLU A 958 1.94 29.43 37.89
C GLU A 958 0.82 28.48 37.41
N ALA A 959 0.37 27.65 38.35
CA ALA A 959 -1.03 27.23 38.50
C ALA A 959 -1.55 27.63 39.90
N PRO A 960 -2.78 28.12 40.07
CA PRO A 960 -3.35 28.44 41.38
C PRO A 960 -3.88 27.18 42.08
N SER A 961 -3.57 27.05 43.37
CA SER A 961 -4.05 25.95 44.24
C SER A 961 -5.39 26.26 44.90
N SER A 962 -6.12 25.22 45.32
CA SER A 962 -7.07 25.29 46.44
C SER A 962 -7.32 23.92 47.04
N GLN A 963 -6.87 23.73 48.29
CA GLN A 963 -7.34 22.67 49.19
C GLN A 963 -8.13 23.31 50.33
N THR A 964 -9.18 22.65 50.81
CA THR A 964 -9.87 23.01 52.05
C THR A 964 -10.17 21.76 52.89
N LEU A 965 -9.42 21.63 54.00
CA LEU A 965 -9.89 20.92 55.20
C LEU A 965 -10.86 21.84 55.97
N PRO A 966 -11.80 21.31 56.78
CA PRO A 966 -11.47 21.10 58.20
C PRO A 966 -12.21 19.95 58.91
N THR A 967 -11.83 19.71 60.17
CA THR A 967 -12.61 19.20 61.35
C THR A 967 -13.88 18.35 61.14
N GLY A 968 -14.12 17.24 61.86
CA GLY A 968 -13.49 16.73 63.08
C GLY A 968 -14.35 16.94 64.33
N SER A 969 -14.84 15.84 64.91
CA SER A 969 -15.47 15.81 66.24
C SER A 969 -15.25 14.43 66.88
N ALA A 970 -15.28 14.38 68.21
CA ALA A 970 -15.19 13.15 68.98
C ALA A 970 -16.46 13.00 69.83
N GLN A 971 -16.94 11.76 70.00
CA GLN A 971 -17.99 11.46 70.96
C GLN A 971 -17.63 10.16 71.68
N THR A 972 -17.35 10.29 72.98
CA THR A 972 -17.18 9.15 73.88
C THR A 972 -18.55 8.69 74.35
N ASP A 973 -18.82 7.40 74.31
CA ASP A 973 -19.80 6.80 75.21
C ASP A 973 -19.31 5.43 75.69
N SER A 974 -19.62 5.09 76.94
CA SER A 974 -18.97 3.99 77.64
C SER A 974 -19.94 3.19 78.49
N MET A 975 -20.15 1.91 78.16
CA MET A 975 -20.43 0.89 79.18
C MET A 975 -20.02 -0.52 78.74
N SER A 976 -19.22 -1.15 79.62
CA SER A 976 -18.90 -2.58 79.76
C SER A 976 -19.61 -3.65 78.91
N ARG A 977 -18.83 -4.52 78.25
CA ARG A 977 -18.98 -6.00 78.34
C ARG A 977 -17.80 -6.78 77.73
N GLY A 978 -17.13 -7.58 78.58
CA GLY A 978 -16.22 -8.67 78.19
C GLY A 978 -14.79 -8.26 77.80
N PRO A 979 -13.76 -9.08 78.12
CA PRO A 979 -12.43 -8.93 77.55
C PRO A 979 -12.43 -9.43 76.11
N LYS A 980 -12.16 -8.55 75.13
CA LYS A 980 -11.88 -8.96 73.75
C LYS A 980 -10.40 -9.32 73.61
N GLU A 981 -10.03 -10.53 74.04
CA GLU A 981 -8.68 -11.07 73.83
C GLU A 981 -8.33 -11.21 72.32
N ASP A 982 -9.34 -11.24 71.45
CA ASP A 982 -9.19 -11.30 69.99
C ASP A 982 -8.88 -9.96 69.28
N GLY A 983 -8.68 -8.84 69.99
CA GLY A 983 -8.54 -7.52 69.35
C GLY A 983 -7.45 -7.45 68.27
N THR A 984 -6.22 -7.80 68.64
CA THR A 984 -5.07 -7.86 67.73
C THR A 984 -5.21 -9.01 66.72
N ALA A 985 -5.86 -10.11 67.10
CA ALA A 985 -6.13 -11.24 66.19
C ALA A 985 -7.13 -10.89 65.07
N GLN A 986 -8.16 -10.09 65.35
CA GLN A 986 -9.14 -9.61 64.38
C GLN A 986 -8.50 -8.63 63.39
N GLN A 987 -7.58 -7.77 63.84
CA GLN A 987 -6.79 -6.91 62.96
C GLN A 987 -5.89 -7.73 62.02
N ILE A 988 -5.22 -8.77 62.53
CA ILE A 988 -4.43 -9.71 61.72
C ILE A 988 -5.31 -10.42 60.67
N MET A 989 -6.48 -10.93 61.07
CA MET A 989 -7.43 -11.60 60.17
C MET A 989 -7.93 -10.66 59.05
N GLN A 990 -8.28 -9.41 59.39
CA GLN A 990 -8.72 -8.42 58.41
C GLN A 990 -7.59 -8.07 57.43
N LEU A 991 -6.40 -7.76 57.94
CA LEU A 991 -5.24 -7.38 57.13
C LEU A 991 -4.78 -8.53 56.21
N LEU A 992 -4.85 -9.79 56.68
CA LEU A 992 -4.64 -10.97 55.85
C LEU A 992 -5.68 -11.08 54.72
N GLN A 993 -6.95 -10.78 54.99
CA GLN A 993 -8.00 -10.83 53.97
C GLN A 993 -7.88 -9.70 52.94
N GLU A 994 -7.38 -8.52 53.34
CA GLU A 994 -7.01 -7.44 52.42
C GLU A 994 -5.80 -7.79 51.55
N ILE A 995 -4.75 -8.40 52.13
CA ILE A 995 -3.57 -8.90 51.40
C ILE A 995 -3.95 -10.05 50.43
N GLN A 996 -4.95 -10.87 50.80
CA GLN A 996 -5.41 -11.99 49.98
C GLN A 996 -6.26 -11.56 48.78
N ASN A 997 -6.86 -10.35 48.79
CA ASN A 997 -7.80 -9.93 47.75
C ASN A 997 -7.63 -8.45 47.29
N PRO A 998 -6.41 -8.01 46.90
CA PRO A 998 -6.11 -6.60 46.62
C PRO A 998 -6.85 -6.02 45.40
N GLN A 999 -7.28 -6.87 44.46
CA GLN A 999 -7.96 -6.43 43.24
C GLN A 999 -9.41 -5.97 43.47
N ALA A 1000 -10.00 -6.25 44.64
CA ALA A 1000 -11.40 -5.95 44.92
C ALA A 1000 -11.73 -4.45 45.08
N LEU A 1001 -10.73 -3.58 45.31
CA LEU A 1001 -10.93 -2.14 45.56
C LEU A 1001 -10.53 -1.20 44.41
N ARG A 1002 -9.82 -1.69 43.39
CA ARG A 1002 -9.38 -0.89 42.23
C ARG A 1002 -9.45 -1.70 40.94
N SER A 1003 -10.61 -1.69 40.28
CA SER A 1003 -10.66 -1.97 38.85
C SER A 1003 -9.96 -0.83 38.08
N PRO A 1004 -9.01 -1.10 37.18
CA PRO A 1004 -8.35 -0.04 36.42
C PRO A 1004 -9.35 0.57 35.43
N PRO A 1005 -9.65 1.89 35.49
CA PRO A 1005 -10.69 2.53 34.68
C PRO A 1005 -10.20 2.85 33.26
N PHE A 1006 -9.43 1.94 32.63
CA PHE A 1006 -8.72 2.24 31.38
C PHE A 1006 -8.52 1.03 30.44
N LEU A 1007 -9.59 0.27 30.20
CA LEU A 1007 -9.81 -0.32 28.87
C LEU A 1007 -10.82 0.55 28.13
N GLY A 1008 -10.34 1.69 27.62
CA GLY A 1008 -11.17 2.64 26.88
C GLY A 1008 -11.71 2.04 25.59
N GLU A 1009 -12.98 2.33 25.30
CA GLU A 1009 -13.69 1.90 24.09
C GLU A 1009 -13.15 2.62 22.83
N ASN A 1010 -11.96 2.24 22.37
CA ASN A 1010 -11.47 2.62 21.05
C ASN A 1010 -12.02 1.64 20.01
N PRO A 1011 -12.90 2.07 19.08
CA PRO A 1011 -13.36 1.22 17.99
C PRO A 1011 -12.20 0.98 17.01
N CYS A 1012 -11.57 -0.19 17.11
CA CYS A 1012 -10.59 -0.63 16.12
C CYS A 1012 -11.28 -0.95 14.79
N ILE A 1013 -11.46 0.07 13.95
CA ILE A 1013 -11.80 -0.09 12.53
C ILE A 1013 -10.72 -0.98 11.89
N PRO A 1014 -11.04 -2.21 11.43
CA PRO A 1014 -10.00 -3.14 11.01
C PRO A 1014 -9.64 -2.90 9.54
N PHE A 1015 -8.53 -2.21 9.30
CA PHE A 1015 -7.98 -2.06 7.95
C PHE A 1015 -7.49 -3.41 7.41
N PHE A 1016 -8.28 -4.02 6.53
CA PHE A 1016 -7.94 -5.28 5.86
C PHE A 1016 -7.18 -5.02 4.56
N TYR A 1017 -5.86 -5.13 4.59
CA TYR A 1017 -5.04 -5.19 3.39
C TYR A 1017 -5.22 -6.55 2.69
N ARG A 1018 -5.74 -6.53 1.47
CA ARG A 1018 -5.70 -7.66 0.53
C ARG A 1018 -5.38 -7.11 -0.86
N PRO A 1019 -4.30 -7.59 -1.52
CA PRO A 1019 -4.05 -7.27 -2.92
C PRO A 1019 -5.18 -7.77 -3.83
N ASP A 1020 -5.49 -6.99 -4.85
CA ASP A 1020 -6.27 -7.45 -6.01
C ASP A 1020 -5.48 -8.50 -6.81
N GLU A 1021 -6.11 -9.18 -7.78
CA GLU A 1021 -5.41 -10.03 -8.76
C GLU A 1021 -4.54 -9.19 -9.75
N GLN A 1022 -4.49 -7.87 -9.55
CA GLN A 1022 -3.65 -6.89 -10.27
C GLN A 1022 -2.67 -6.14 -9.33
N ASP A 1023 -2.44 -6.62 -8.11
CA ASP A 1023 -1.58 -6.00 -7.07
C ASP A 1023 -2.00 -4.60 -6.57
N GLU A 1024 -3.14 -4.06 -7.02
CA GLU A 1024 -3.73 -2.84 -6.46
C GLU A 1024 -4.26 -3.05 -5.04
N VAL A 1025 -4.02 -2.07 -4.14
CA VAL A 1025 -4.47 -2.10 -2.75
C VAL A 1025 -5.70 -1.21 -2.55
N LYS A 1026 -6.89 -1.80 -2.61
CA LYS A 1026 -8.17 -1.11 -2.40
C LYS A 1026 -8.53 -1.10 -0.91
N ILE A 1027 -8.46 0.08 -0.28
CA ILE A 1027 -8.83 0.26 1.13
C ILE A 1027 -10.37 0.32 1.24
N LEU A 1028 -10.99 -0.73 1.79
CA LEU A 1028 -12.35 -0.62 2.32
C LEU A 1028 -12.30 -0.19 3.79
N VAL A 1029 -12.98 0.91 4.08
CA VAL A 1029 -13.43 1.27 5.43
C VAL A 1029 -14.84 0.72 5.60
N VAL A 1030 -15.14 0.13 6.76
CA VAL A 1030 -16.44 -0.44 7.16
C VAL A 1030 -16.78 0.06 8.56
#